data_AF-A0AAJ2YKK0-F1
#
_entry.id   AF-A0AAJ2YKK0-F1
#
_cell.length_a   1.000
_cell.length_b   1.000
_cell.length_c   1.000
_cell.angle_alpha   90.00
_cell.angle_beta   90.00
_cell.angle_gamma   90.00
#
_symmetry.space_group_name_H-M   'P 1'
#
loop_
_entity.id
_entity.type
_entity.pdbx_description
1 polymer ?
#
loop_
_entity_poly.entity_id
_entity_poly.type
_entity_poly.pdbx_seq_one_letter_code
_entity_poly.pdbx_strand_id
1 'polypeptide(L)'
;MSDVRVIIQRDSEREERVVTTGTTAAELFAGERSIIAARVNGELKDLSYEVQDGETVEGVEISSEDGLNILRHSTAHVMAQAVQELFPEAKLGIGPPVRDGFYYDFDVEKPFTPEDLKAIEKKMQEIQKRGQRFSRRVVTDEAAREELADEPYKLELIGLKGSASHDDGADVEVGAGELTIYDNIDPKTGEVAWKDLCRGPHLPTTRNIPAFKLMRNAAAYWRGSEKNPMLQRIYGTAWPSKEELKAHLEFLAEAEKRDHRKLGGELDLFSIPEQIGSGLAVFHPKGGIIRRVMEDYSRRRHEEEGYEFVYTPHATKGKLFETSGHLDWYADGMYPPMQLDDGVDYYLKPMNCPMHNLIFDARGRSYRELPLRLFEFGTVYRYEKSGVVHGLTRARGFTQDDAHIYCTREQMSEELDKTLTFVLNLLRDYGLTDFYLELSTKDPEKFVGSDEAWEEATETLRQVAEKQGLPLVPDPGGAAFYGPKISVQTKDAIGRTWQMSTIQLDFNLPERFDLEYTGPDGSKQRPVMIHRALFGSIERFFAVLLEHYAGAFPAWLAPVQAIGIPIGDAHVDYLEKFAAAARKQGLRVEVDSSSDRMQKKIRNAQKQKVPFMVIAGDEDMANGAVSFRYRDGSQENGIPVDEAIAKIAKVVEERAQV
;
A
#
# COMPACT_ATOMS: atom_id res chain seq x y z
N MET A 1 48.70 -22.93 -16.89
CA MET A 1 47.67 -21.93 -16.55
C MET A 1 47.71 -21.80 -15.04
N SER A 2 47.69 -20.58 -14.51
CA SER A 2 47.55 -20.38 -13.07
C SER A 2 46.17 -20.91 -12.62
N ASP A 3 46.11 -21.41 -11.40
CA ASP A 3 44.85 -21.80 -10.77
C ASP A 3 44.43 -20.68 -9.81
N VAL A 4 43.13 -20.46 -9.69
CA VAL A 4 42.51 -19.56 -8.72
C VAL A 4 41.61 -20.36 -7.78
N ARG A 5 41.61 -20.00 -6.50
CA ARG A 5 40.77 -20.57 -5.46
C ARG A 5 39.57 -19.68 -5.25
N VAL A 6 38.37 -20.23 -5.42
CA VAL A 6 37.11 -19.52 -5.18
C VAL A 6 36.29 -20.25 -4.12
N ILE A 7 35.47 -19.50 -3.41
CA ILE A 7 34.54 -20.02 -2.41
C ILE A 7 33.15 -20.00 -3.01
N ILE A 8 32.58 -21.15 -3.31
CA ILE A 8 31.18 -21.25 -3.73
C ILE A 8 30.33 -21.26 -2.46
N GLN A 9 29.46 -20.26 -2.31
CA GLN A 9 28.53 -20.15 -1.19
C GLN A 9 27.14 -20.60 -1.63
N ARG A 10 26.54 -21.51 -0.85
CA ARG A 10 25.16 -21.99 -1.00
C ARG A 10 24.51 -21.96 0.37
N ASP A 11 23.59 -21.03 0.62
CA ASP A 11 22.97 -20.85 1.93
C ASP A 11 24.04 -20.78 3.06
N SER A 12 24.05 -21.76 3.96
CA SER A 12 25.02 -21.92 5.04
C SER A 12 26.27 -22.74 4.69
N GLU A 13 26.32 -23.34 3.50
CA GLU A 13 27.43 -24.17 3.03
C GLU A 13 28.46 -23.35 2.24
N ARG A 14 29.73 -23.68 2.45
CA ARG A 14 30.87 -23.08 1.76
C ARG A 14 31.76 -24.18 1.22
N GLU A 15 31.95 -24.17 -0.10
CA GLU A 15 32.83 -25.10 -0.80
C GLU A 15 33.99 -24.34 -1.42
N GLU A 16 35.22 -24.68 -1.05
CA GLU A 16 36.40 -24.18 -1.74
C GLU A 16 36.65 -25.00 -3.01
N ARG A 17 36.76 -24.31 -4.15
CA ARG A 17 37.01 -24.93 -5.45
C ARG A 17 38.22 -24.28 -6.12
N VAL A 18 39.13 -25.12 -6.60
CA VAL A 18 40.25 -24.70 -7.43
C VAL A 18 39.82 -24.75 -8.89
N VAL A 19 39.88 -23.62 -9.58
CA VAL A 19 39.51 -23.49 -11.00
C VAL A 19 40.64 -22.83 -11.79
N THR A 20 40.62 -22.97 -13.10
CA THR A 20 41.65 -22.37 -13.96
C THR A 20 41.43 -20.86 -14.06
N THR A 21 42.50 -20.05 -14.12
CA THR A 21 42.37 -18.62 -14.41
C THR A 21 41.60 -18.39 -15.72
N GLY A 22 40.64 -17.47 -15.69
CA GLY A 22 39.71 -17.20 -16.79
C GLY A 22 38.40 -17.99 -16.70
N THR A 23 38.23 -18.84 -15.68
CA THR A 23 36.93 -19.46 -15.40
C THR A 23 35.89 -18.39 -15.12
N THR A 24 34.73 -18.51 -15.77
CA THR A 24 33.60 -17.59 -15.59
C THR A 24 32.63 -18.09 -14.53
N ALA A 25 31.82 -17.18 -13.97
CA ALA A 25 30.74 -17.57 -13.06
C ALA A 25 29.76 -18.58 -13.70
N ALA A 26 29.49 -18.48 -15.01
CA ALA A 26 28.71 -19.46 -15.77
C ALA A 26 29.25 -20.89 -15.63
N GLU A 27 30.58 -21.05 -15.66
CA GLU A 27 31.23 -22.36 -15.60
C GLU A 27 31.22 -22.96 -14.19
N LEU A 28 31.19 -22.11 -13.15
CA LEU A 28 31.06 -22.56 -11.76
C LEU A 28 29.71 -23.25 -11.52
N PHE A 29 28.64 -22.70 -12.11
CA PHE A 29 27.25 -23.16 -11.98
C PHE A 29 26.76 -23.95 -13.20
N ALA A 30 27.68 -24.55 -13.96
CA ALA A 30 27.35 -25.27 -15.19
C ALA A 30 26.33 -26.40 -14.93
N GLY A 31 25.18 -26.34 -15.62
CA GLY A 31 24.08 -27.30 -15.48
C GLY A 31 22.91 -26.79 -14.64
N GLU A 32 23.09 -25.72 -13.87
CA GLU A 32 22.08 -25.11 -13.00
C GLU A 32 21.34 -23.98 -13.74
N ARG A 33 20.37 -24.35 -14.57
CA ARG A 33 19.68 -23.42 -15.48
C ARG A 33 18.86 -22.32 -14.80
N SER A 34 18.55 -22.46 -13.51
CA SER A 34 17.85 -21.45 -12.71
C SER A 34 18.76 -20.27 -12.35
N ILE A 35 20.08 -20.48 -12.33
CA ILE A 35 21.07 -19.45 -12.02
C ILE A 35 21.28 -18.58 -13.26
N ILE A 36 21.05 -17.28 -13.11
CA ILE A 36 21.07 -16.30 -14.21
C ILE A 36 22.13 -15.21 -14.04
N ALA A 37 22.67 -15.06 -12.85
CA ALA A 37 23.72 -14.12 -12.48
C ALA A 37 24.49 -14.69 -11.28
N ALA A 38 25.55 -14.01 -10.86
CA ALA A 38 26.30 -14.38 -9.67
C ALA A 38 26.46 -13.19 -8.73
N ARG A 39 26.46 -13.45 -7.42
CA ARG A 39 26.86 -12.48 -6.41
C ARG A 39 28.30 -12.79 -6.02
N VAL A 40 29.21 -11.87 -6.32
CA VAL A 40 30.64 -11.98 -6.06
C VAL A 40 31.01 -11.00 -4.96
N ASN A 41 31.45 -11.50 -3.79
CA ASN A 41 31.75 -10.70 -2.60
C ASN A 41 30.64 -9.70 -2.21
N GLY A 42 29.38 -10.09 -2.40
CA GLY A 42 28.21 -9.26 -2.12
C GLY A 42 27.68 -8.44 -3.30
N GLU A 43 28.44 -8.31 -4.40
CA GLU A 43 28.03 -7.53 -5.58
C GLU A 43 27.45 -8.41 -6.69
N LEU A 44 26.36 -7.97 -7.31
CA LEU A 44 25.77 -8.66 -8.47
C LEU A 44 26.63 -8.47 -9.73
N LYS A 45 26.94 -9.57 -10.42
CA LYS A 45 27.73 -9.64 -11.66
C LYS A 45 27.08 -10.57 -12.69
N ASP A 46 27.34 -10.33 -13.97
CA ASP A 46 26.91 -11.22 -15.05
C ASP A 46 27.58 -12.60 -14.92
N LEU A 47 26.94 -13.64 -15.47
CA LEU A 47 27.56 -14.97 -15.54
C LEU A 47 28.83 -15.01 -16.40
N SER A 48 29.07 -14.01 -17.26
CA SER A 48 30.31 -13.87 -18.02
C SER A 48 31.48 -13.30 -17.22
N TYR A 49 31.27 -12.92 -15.96
CA TYR A 49 32.34 -12.41 -15.10
C TYR A 49 33.39 -13.50 -14.84
N GLU A 50 34.66 -13.17 -15.07
CA GLU A 50 35.80 -14.03 -14.77
C GLU A 50 36.17 -13.92 -13.29
N VAL A 51 36.04 -15.03 -12.57
CA VAL A 51 36.28 -15.07 -11.12
C VAL A 51 37.76 -14.97 -10.78
N GLN A 52 38.06 -14.28 -9.70
CA GLN A 52 39.41 -14.00 -9.21
C GLN A 52 39.74 -14.82 -7.96
N ASP A 53 41.03 -14.96 -7.65
CA ASP A 53 41.50 -15.70 -6.49
C ASP A 53 40.98 -15.08 -5.17
N GLY A 54 40.43 -15.92 -4.31
CA GLY A 54 39.88 -15.56 -3.01
C GLY A 54 38.44 -15.04 -3.02
N GLU A 55 37.79 -14.93 -4.19
CA GLU A 55 36.41 -14.44 -4.26
C GLU A 55 35.39 -15.46 -3.74
N THR A 56 34.38 -14.95 -3.05
CA THR A 56 33.18 -15.71 -2.67
C THR A 56 32.09 -15.49 -3.70
N VAL A 57 31.55 -16.57 -4.27
CA VAL A 57 30.58 -16.56 -5.36
C VAL A 57 29.32 -17.32 -4.95
N GLU A 58 28.17 -16.66 -5.07
CA GLU A 58 26.83 -17.22 -4.85
C GLU A 58 26.02 -17.16 -6.15
N GLY A 59 25.27 -18.23 -6.46
CA GLY A 59 24.40 -18.27 -7.62
C GLY A 59 23.11 -17.49 -7.38
N VAL A 60 22.74 -16.61 -8.31
CA VAL A 60 21.47 -15.86 -8.23
C VAL A 60 20.41 -16.57 -9.05
N GLU A 61 19.44 -17.18 -8.39
CA GLU A 61 18.31 -17.82 -9.06
C GLU A 61 17.34 -16.79 -9.64
N ILE A 62 16.76 -17.08 -10.81
CA ILE A 62 15.79 -16.21 -11.49
C ILE A 62 14.55 -15.87 -10.65
N SER A 63 14.17 -16.75 -9.71
CA SER A 63 13.02 -16.58 -8.80
C SER A 63 13.35 -15.80 -7.53
N SER A 64 14.62 -15.52 -7.25
CA SER A 64 15.02 -14.67 -6.13
C SER A 64 14.65 -13.20 -6.39
N GLU A 65 14.63 -12.36 -5.36
CA GLU A 65 14.35 -10.92 -5.51
C GLU A 65 15.31 -10.24 -6.50
N ASP A 66 16.62 -10.46 -6.34
CA ASP A 66 17.64 -9.97 -7.27
C ASP A 66 17.46 -10.58 -8.66
N GLY A 67 17.11 -11.86 -8.74
CA GLY A 67 16.84 -12.54 -10.00
C GLY A 67 15.68 -11.94 -10.79
N LEU A 68 14.59 -11.60 -10.11
CA LEU A 68 13.43 -10.92 -10.69
C LEU A 68 13.81 -9.53 -11.20
N ASN A 69 14.61 -8.78 -10.43
CA ASN A 69 15.09 -7.45 -10.84
C ASN A 69 15.93 -7.54 -12.12
N ILE A 70 16.86 -8.51 -12.22
CA ILE A 70 17.69 -8.74 -13.41
C ILE A 70 16.83 -9.17 -14.61
N LEU A 71 15.86 -10.07 -14.41
CA LEU A 71 14.92 -10.50 -15.44
C LEU A 71 14.12 -9.31 -15.99
N ARG A 72 13.57 -8.47 -15.11
CA ARG A 72 12.76 -7.30 -15.45
C ARG A 72 13.59 -6.25 -16.17
N HIS A 73 14.79 -5.99 -15.69
CA HIS A 73 15.72 -5.05 -16.32
C HIS A 73 16.16 -5.52 -17.73
N SER A 74 16.49 -6.81 -17.88
CA SER A 74 16.79 -7.39 -19.20
C SER A 74 15.61 -7.34 -20.16
N THR A 75 14.38 -7.47 -19.64
CA THR A 75 13.16 -7.35 -20.44
C THR A 75 12.91 -5.89 -20.85
N ALA A 76 13.26 -4.92 -20.00
CA ALA A 76 13.21 -3.49 -20.33
C ALA A 76 14.14 -3.15 -21.50
N HIS A 77 15.36 -3.72 -21.54
CA HIS A 77 16.28 -3.56 -22.68
C HIS A 77 15.71 -4.15 -23.98
N VAL A 78 15.10 -5.34 -23.92
CA VAL A 78 14.43 -5.92 -25.08
C VAL A 78 13.27 -5.06 -25.56
N MET A 79 12.56 -4.39 -24.64
CA MET A 79 11.52 -3.42 -24.98
C MET A 79 12.11 -2.18 -25.66
N ALA A 80 13.19 -1.62 -25.13
CA ALA A 80 13.86 -0.45 -25.71
C ALA A 80 14.38 -0.73 -27.13
N GLN A 81 15.03 -1.87 -27.34
CA GLN A 81 15.41 -2.33 -28.68
C GLN A 81 14.18 -2.49 -29.58
N ALA A 82 13.09 -3.09 -29.10
CA ALA A 82 11.87 -3.27 -29.88
C ALA A 82 11.25 -1.94 -30.30
N VAL A 83 11.28 -0.93 -29.40
CA VAL A 83 10.83 0.43 -29.70
C VAL A 83 11.70 1.05 -30.77
N GLN A 84 13.03 1.05 -30.64
CA GLN A 84 13.92 1.65 -31.65
C GLN A 84 13.92 0.90 -33.00
N GLU A 85 13.66 -0.41 -33.03
CA GLU A 85 13.46 -1.13 -34.30
C GLU A 85 12.15 -0.74 -35.02
N LEU A 86 11.14 -0.23 -34.30
CA LEU A 86 9.84 0.19 -34.86
C LEU A 86 9.72 1.70 -35.06
N PHE A 87 10.36 2.47 -34.18
CA PHE A 87 10.34 3.93 -34.08
C PHE A 87 11.81 4.41 -33.96
N PRO A 88 12.58 4.44 -35.07
CA PRO A 88 14.01 4.72 -35.04
C PRO A 88 14.38 6.11 -34.49
N GLU A 89 13.43 7.05 -34.50
CA GLU A 89 13.58 8.39 -33.95
C GLU A 89 13.47 8.47 -32.41
N ALA A 90 12.97 7.40 -31.76
CA ALA A 90 12.75 7.38 -30.32
C ALA A 90 14.08 7.48 -29.55
N LYS A 91 14.16 8.43 -28.60
CA LYS A 91 15.33 8.60 -27.72
C LYS A 91 15.12 7.90 -26.39
N LEU A 92 16.17 7.25 -25.89
CA LEU A 92 16.15 6.42 -24.70
C LEU A 92 16.35 7.26 -23.44
N GLY A 93 15.41 7.15 -22.50
CA GLY A 93 15.53 7.64 -21.14
C GLY A 93 16.09 6.58 -20.18
N ILE A 94 15.39 6.34 -19.08
CA ILE A 94 15.77 5.38 -18.01
C ILE A 94 14.81 4.18 -18.04
N GLY A 95 15.35 2.98 -17.84
CA GLY A 95 14.58 1.73 -17.85
C GLY A 95 14.77 0.82 -16.62
N PRO A 96 14.35 1.25 -15.41
CA PRO A 96 14.65 0.49 -14.21
C PRO A 96 13.62 -0.65 -14.00
N PRO A 97 14.04 -1.74 -13.35
CA PRO A 97 13.07 -2.65 -12.76
C PRO A 97 12.29 -1.92 -11.66
N VAL A 98 11.03 -2.30 -11.47
CA VAL A 98 10.18 -1.85 -10.37
C VAL A 98 9.56 -3.05 -9.69
N ARG A 99 8.92 -2.83 -8.54
CA ARG A 99 8.09 -3.86 -7.91
C ARG A 99 7.09 -4.41 -8.93
N ASP A 100 7.10 -5.73 -9.08
CA ASP A 100 6.23 -6.49 -9.98
C ASP A 100 6.37 -6.17 -11.49
N GLY A 101 7.42 -5.45 -11.91
CA GLY A 101 7.61 -5.17 -13.34
C GLY A 101 8.81 -4.28 -13.69
N PHE A 102 8.67 -3.52 -14.77
CA PHE A 102 9.66 -2.55 -15.24
C PHE A 102 8.95 -1.44 -16.00
N TYR A 103 9.66 -0.35 -16.25
CA TYR A 103 9.27 0.62 -17.26
C TYR A 103 10.46 1.05 -18.08
N TYR A 104 10.21 1.78 -19.16
CA TYR A 104 11.24 2.51 -19.90
C TYR A 104 10.64 3.82 -20.44
N ASP A 105 11.38 4.91 -20.30
CA ASP A 105 10.99 6.23 -20.80
C ASP A 105 11.55 6.50 -22.20
N PHE A 106 10.71 7.04 -23.07
CA PHE A 106 11.06 7.37 -24.44
C PHE A 106 10.67 8.82 -24.77
N ASP A 107 11.58 9.55 -25.40
CA ASP A 107 11.21 10.79 -26.10
C ASP A 107 10.79 10.43 -27.52
N VAL A 108 9.52 10.74 -27.83
CA VAL A 108 8.87 10.45 -29.10
C VAL A 108 7.98 11.63 -29.47
N GLU A 109 7.95 11.98 -30.76
CA GLU A 109 7.09 13.07 -31.25
C GLU A 109 5.60 12.73 -31.06
N LYS A 110 5.24 11.46 -31.26
CA LYS A 110 3.86 10.96 -31.14
C LYS A 110 3.74 10.03 -29.94
N PRO A 111 2.85 10.32 -28.98
CA PRO A 111 2.56 9.42 -27.89
C PRO A 111 2.15 8.02 -28.36
N PHE A 112 2.61 7.00 -27.66
CA PHE A 112 2.24 5.61 -27.97
C PHE A 112 0.74 5.37 -27.80
N THR A 113 0.19 4.52 -28.65
CA THR A 113 -1.19 4.05 -28.59
C THR A 113 -1.27 2.61 -28.07
N PRO A 114 -2.46 2.11 -27.67
CA PRO A 114 -2.65 0.69 -27.36
C PRO A 114 -2.27 -0.25 -28.50
N GLU A 115 -2.42 0.19 -29.75
CA GLU A 115 -2.00 -0.55 -30.95
C GLU A 115 -0.47 -0.63 -31.06
N ASP A 116 0.24 0.46 -30.75
CA ASP A 116 1.70 0.49 -30.71
C ASP A 116 2.23 -0.47 -29.63
N LEU A 117 1.62 -0.51 -28.45
CA LEU A 117 1.98 -1.47 -27.40
C LEU A 117 1.86 -2.93 -27.88
N LYS A 118 0.82 -3.27 -28.65
CA LYS A 118 0.69 -4.62 -29.24
C LYS A 118 1.79 -4.90 -30.27
N ALA A 119 2.16 -3.91 -31.07
CA ALA A 119 3.24 -4.04 -32.06
C ALA A 119 4.62 -4.20 -31.40
N ILE A 120 4.90 -3.40 -30.37
CA ILE A 120 6.14 -3.46 -29.58
C ILE A 120 6.23 -4.82 -28.87
N GLU A 121 5.17 -5.29 -28.20
CA GLU A 121 5.18 -6.59 -27.52
C GLU A 121 5.46 -7.74 -28.51
N LYS A 122 4.86 -7.69 -29.72
CA LYS A 122 5.14 -8.67 -30.77
C LYS A 122 6.61 -8.62 -31.21
N LYS A 123 7.18 -7.43 -31.36
CA LYS A 123 8.59 -7.24 -31.73
C LYS A 123 9.55 -7.72 -30.63
N MET A 124 9.22 -7.49 -29.35
CA MET A 124 9.95 -8.05 -28.21
C MET A 124 9.97 -9.59 -28.27
N GLN A 125 8.85 -10.24 -28.61
CA GLN A 125 8.79 -11.70 -28.77
C GLN A 125 9.65 -12.20 -29.93
N GLU A 126 9.80 -11.40 -31.00
CA GLU A 126 10.73 -11.71 -32.09
C GLU A 126 12.18 -11.64 -31.60
N ILE A 127 12.57 -10.58 -30.89
CA ILE A 127 13.92 -10.39 -30.31
C ILE A 127 14.25 -11.50 -29.29
N GLN A 128 13.30 -11.86 -28.42
CA GLN A 128 13.41 -12.99 -27.49
C GLN A 128 13.73 -14.30 -28.23
N LYS A 129 13.05 -14.57 -29.35
CA LYS A 129 13.28 -15.78 -30.16
C LYS A 129 14.61 -15.78 -30.89
N ARG A 130 15.14 -14.60 -31.26
CA ARG A 130 16.49 -14.45 -31.85
C ARG A 130 17.58 -14.90 -30.88
N GLY A 131 17.36 -14.81 -29.57
CA GLY A 131 18.29 -15.28 -28.54
C GLY A 131 19.61 -14.50 -28.53
N GLN A 132 19.52 -13.18 -28.67
CA GLN A 132 20.68 -12.28 -28.66
C GLN A 132 21.41 -12.40 -27.32
N ARG A 133 22.75 -12.43 -27.34
CA ARG A 133 23.57 -12.48 -26.13
C ARG A 133 23.73 -11.08 -25.59
N PHE A 134 23.46 -10.88 -24.31
CA PHE A 134 23.80 -9.63 -23.62
C PHE A 134 25.30 -9.63 -23.34
N SER A 135 26.01 -8.57 -23.75
CA SER A 135 27.46 -8.48 -23.65
C SER A 135 27.87 -7.16 -23.01
N ARG A 136 28.36 -7.23 -21.77
CA ARG A 136 28.86 -6.08 -21.02
C ARG A 136 30.21 -5.62 -21.58
N ARG A 137 30.36 -4.32 -21.83
CA ARG A 137 31.63 -3.70 -22.24
C ARG A 137 31.90 -2.44 -21.41
N VAL A 138 33.09 -2.35 -20.82
CA VAL A 138 33.56 -1.15 -20.13
C VAL A 138 34.02 -0.13 -21.15
N VAL A 139 33.62 1.13 -20.97
CA VAL A 139 33.92 2.24 -21.88
C VAL A 139 34.40 3.46 -21.09
N THR A 140 35.20 4.31 -21.75
CA THR A 140 35.53 5.62 -21.19
C THR A 140 34.35 6.57 -21.41
N ASP A 141 34.30 7.63 -20.60
CA ASP A 141 33.27 8.67 -20.71
C ASP A 141 33.29 9.33 -22.10
N GLU A 142 34.46 9.56 -22.71
CA GLU A 142 34.57 10.13 -24.05
C GLU A 142 34.02 9.17 -25.12
N ALA A 143 34.41 7.90 -25.06
CA ALA A 143 33.96 6.89 -26.02
C ALA A 143 32.45 6.67 -25.93
N ALA A 144 31.89 6.65 -24.71
CA ALA A 144 30.45 6.54 -24.50
C ALA A 144 29.69 7.75 -25.07
N ARG A 145 30.22 8.97 -24.90
CA ARG A 145 29.59 10.19 -25.44
C ARG A 145 29.62 10.22 -26.97
N GLU A 146 30.70 9.77 -27.59
CA GLU A 146 30.77 9.65 -29.05
C GLU A 146 29.80 8.56 -29.55
N GLU A 147 29.76 7.43 -28.86
CA GLU A 147 28.95 6.28 -29.24
C GLU A 147 27.43 6.51 -29.08
N LEU A 148 27.04 7.38 -28.12
CA LEU A 148 25.65 7.72 -27.77
C LEU A 148 25.31 9.17 -28.12
N ALA A 149 26.01 9.76 -29.10
CA ALA A 149 25.83 11.17 -29.49
C ALA A 149 24.38 11.52 -29.88
N ASP A 150 23.63 10.54 -30.40
CA ASP A 150 22.23 10.68 -30.79
C ASP A 150 21.25 10.45 -29.63
N GLU A 151 21.71 10.12 -28.42
CA GLU A 151 20.88 9.83 -27.24
C GLU A 151 21.04 10.92 -26.16
N PRO A 152 20.33 12.05 -26.26
CA PRO A 152 20.58 13.24 -25.43
C PRO A 152 20.44 12.97 -23.92
N TYR A 153 19.49 12.12 -23.53
CA TYR A 153 19.25 11.76 -22.14
C TYR A 153 20.37 10.87 -21.58
N LYS A 154 20.91 9.94 -22.38
CA LYS A 154 22.07 9.12 -21.98
C LYS A 154 23.33 9.97 -21.83
N LEU A 155 23.53 10.98 -22.69
CA LEU A 155 24.63 11.94 -22.53
C LEU A 155 24.55 12.72 -21.22
N GLU A 156 23.35 13.12 -20.79
CA GLU A 156 23.13 13.76 -19.49
C GLU A 156 23.52 12.81 -18.34
N LEU A 157 23.09 11.55 -18.39
CA LEU A 157 23.41 10.55 -17.37
C LEU A 157 24.92 10.33 -17.23
N ILE A 158 25.67 10.27 -18.33
CA ILE A 158 27.14 10.16 -18.28
C ILE A 158 27.75 11.35 -17.51
N GLY A 159 27.18 12.56 -17.65
CA GLY A 159 27.60 13.75 -16.92
C GLY A 159 27.31 13.73 -15.41
N LEU A 160 26.42 12.86 -14.95
CA LEU A 160 25.99 12.73 -13.54
C LEU A 160 26.67 11.56 -12.80
N LYS A 161 27.64 10.91 -13.45
CA LYS A 161 28.43 9.82 -12.86
C LYS A 161 29.02 10.25 -11.51
N GLY A 162 28.68 9.51 -10.45
CA GLY A 162 29.10 9.78 -9.07
C GLY A 162 28.08 10.53 -8.18
N SER A 163 26.98 11.05 -8.73
CA SER A 163 25.88 11.68 -7.97
C SER A 163 24.49 11.17 -8.37
N ALA A 164 24.43 10.04 -9.09
CA ALA A 164 23.19 9.38 -9.48
C ALA A 164 22.39 8.94 -8.24
N SER A 165 21.09 9.25 -8.21
CA SER A 165 20.20 8.92 -7.11
C SER A 165 19.32 7.71 -7.45
N HIS A 166 18.97 6.94 -6.43
CA HIS A 166 18.01 5.84 -6.56
C HIS A 166 16.59 6.36 -6.80
N ASP A 167 16.26 7.54 -6.27
CA ASP A 167 14.93 8.14 -6.34
C ASP A 167 14.45 8.47 -7.77
N ASP A 168 15.38 8.77 -8.69
CA ASP A 168 15.07 9.06 -10.09
C ASP A 168 15.41 7.90 -11.05
N GLY A 169 15.95 6.78 -10.52
CA GLY A 169 16.30 5.56 -11.26
C GLY A 169 17.58 5.65 -12.09
N ALA A 170 18.31 6.76 -12.04
CA ALA A 170 19.54 6.95 -12.81
C ALA A 170 20.68 6.00 -12.40
N ASP A 171 20.64 5.47 -11.17
CA ASP A 171 21.65 4.58 -10.60
C ASP A 171 21.74 3.20 -11.28
N VAL A 172 20.67 2.80 -11.98
CA VAL A 172 20.61 1.60 -12.81
C VAL A 172 21.46 1.77 -14.09
N GLU A 173 21.55 3.00 -14.59
CA GLU A 173 22.22 3.36 -15.83
C GLU A 173 23.69 3.74 -15.57
N VAL A 174 23.95 4.51 -14.51
CA VAL A 174 25.27 5.04 -14.12
C VAL A 174 25.47 5.03 -12.60
N GLY A 175 26.68 4.71 -12.12
CA GLY A 175 27.00 4.70 -10.68
C GLY A 175 28.36 5.34 -10.38
N ALA A 176 28.83 5.21 -9.14
CA ALA A 176 30.18 5.68 -8.73
C ALA A 176 31.33 4.85 -9.34
N GLY A 177 31.01 3.72 -10.00
CA GLY A 177 31.97 2.81 -10.61
C GLY A 177 32.26 3.09 -12.09
N GLU A 178 32.77 2.08 -12.79
CA GLU A 178 33.09 2.13 -14.22
C GLU A 178 31.82 2.32 -15.08
N LEU A 179 31.96 3.01 -16.22
CA LEU A 179 30.88 3.21 -17.18
C LEU A 179 30.81 2.02 -18.14
N THR A 180 29.61 1.53 -18.41
CA THR A 180 29.41 0.34 -19.24
C THR A 180 28.29 0.50 -20.26
N ILE A 181 28.48 -0.17 -21.39
CA ILE A 181 27.49 -0.36 -22.43
C ILE A 181 27.20 -1.86 -22.53
N TYR A 182 25.91 -2.22 -22.66
CA TYR A 182 25.50 -3.57 -22.97
C TYR A 182 25.14 -3.68 -24.44
N ASP A 183 25.87 -4.54 -25.15
CA ASP A 183 25.62 -4.88 -26.54
C ASP A 183 24.71 -6.12 -26.59
N ASN A 184 23.60 -6.04 -27.33
CA ASN A 184 22.81 -7.20 -27.72
C ASN A 184 23.40 -7.77 -29.00
N ILE A 185 24.08 -8.92 -28.89
CA ILE A 185 24.84 -9.53 -29.99
C ILE A 185 24.02 -10.64 -30.64
N ASP A 186 23.88 -10.62 -31.97
CA ASP A 186 23.25 -11.71 -32.70
C ASP A 186 24.12 -12.99 -32.60
N PRO A 187 23.57 -14.12 -32.12
CA PRO A 187 24.37 -15.31 -31.85
C PRO A 187 24.84 -16.02 -33.13
N LYS A 188 24.25 -15.72 -34.30
CA LYS A 188 24.60 -16.33 -35.58
C LYS A 188 25.69 -15.54 -36.30
N THR A 189 25.60 -14.21 -36.30
CA THR A 189 26.55 -13.35 -37.02
C THR A 189 27.67 -12.82 -36.13
N GLY A 190 27.43 -12.70 -34.83
CA GLY A 190 28.35 -12.04 -33.89
C GLY A 190 28.30 -10.51 -33.96
N GLU A 191 27.39 -9.93 -34.75
CA GLU A 191 27.23 -8.49 -34.90
C GLU A 191 26.39 -7.90 -33.75
N VAL A 192 26.69 -6.65 -33.40
CA VAL A 192 25.90 -5.88 -32.42
C VAL A 192 24.58 -5.47 -33.08
N ALA A 193 23.47 -6.04 -32.62
CA ALA A 193 22.14 -5.73 -33.12
C ALA A 193 21.55 -4.46 -32.47
N TRP A 194 21.92 -4.20 -31.22
CA TRP A 194 21.49 -3.04 -30.44
C TRP A 194 22.42 -2.83 -29.24
N LYS A 195 22.42 -1.65 -28.65
CA LYS A 195 23.26 -1.32 -27.49
C LYS A 195 22.61 -0.27 -26.62
N ASP A 196 22.98 -0.24 -25.34
CA ASP A 196 22.49 0.74 -24.39
C ASP A 196 23.50 1.03 -23.28
N LEU A 197 23.47 2.24 -22.76
CA LEU A 197 24.19 2.60 -21.53
C LEU A 197 23.51 1.87 -20.38
N CYS A 198 24.24 1.07 -19.61
CA CYS A 198 23.66 0.34 -18.49
C CYS A 198 24.76 -0.29 -17.64
N ARG A 199 24.54 -0.38 -16.32
CA ARG A 199 25.44 -1.05 -15.37
C ARG A 199 25.25 -2.58 -15.34
N GLY A 200 24.01 -3.04 -15.51
CA GLY A 200 23.55 -4.41 -15.35
C GLY A 200 23.66 -4.92 -13.90
N PRO A 201 23.71 -6.24 -13.68
CA PRO A 201 23.87 -7.31 -14.68
C PRO A 201 22.60 -7.59 -15.50
N HIS A 202 22.76 -8.37 -16.57
CA HIS A 202 21.70 -8.87 -17.43
C HIS A 202 21.61 -10.39 -17.45
N LEU A 203 20.48 -10.90 -17.95
CA LEU A 203 20.35 -12.32 -18.31
C LEU A 203 21.42 -12.70 -19.36
N PRO A 204 21.81 -13.98 -19.48
CA PRO A 204 22.81 -14.39 -20.47
C PRO A 204 22.39 -14.12 -21.92
N THR A 205 21.11 -14.37 -22.25
CA THR A 205 20.55 -14.11 -23.58
C THR A 205 19.10 -13.64 -23.49
N THR A 206 18.60 -13.01 -24.55
CA THR A 206 17.17 -12.63 -24.66
C THR A 206 16.25 -13.86 -24.63
N ARG A 207 16.77 -15.07 -24.92
CA ARG A 207 16.02 -16.32 -24.84
C ARG A 207 15.75 -16.78 -23.40
N ASN A 208 16.52 -16.28 -22.44
CA ASN A 208 16.36 -16.59 -21.02
C ASN A 208 15.18 -15.83 -20.38
N ILE A 209 14.58 -14.86 -21.07
CA ILE A 209 13.35 -14.19 -20.60
C ILE A 209 12.19 -15.19 -20.75
N PRO A 210 11.56 -15.70 -19.68
CA PRO A 210 10.58 -16.78 -19.82
C PRO A 210 9.19 -16.29 -20.25
N ALA A 211 8.69 -15.25 -19.57
CA ALA A 211 7.37 -14.69 -19.81
C ALA A 211 7.35 -13.18 -19.50
N PHE A 212 6.67 -12.39 -20.34
CA PHE A 212 6.49 -10.95 -20.14
C PHE A 212 5.18 -10.45 -20.76
N LYS A 213 4.72 -9.28 -20.31
CA LYS A 213 3.55 -8.57 -20.82
C LYS A 213 3.74 -7.06 -20.73
N LEU A 214 3.41 -6.32 -21.79
CA LEU A 214 3.26 -4.86 -21.72
C LEU A 214 1.89 -4.50 -21.15
N MET A 215 1.87 -3.55 -20.22
CA MET A 215 0.72 -3.25 -19.38
C MET A 215 -0.01 -1.98 -19.83
N ARG A 216 0.67 -0.84 -19.80
CA ARG A 216 0.12 0.48 -20.13
C ARG A 216 1.22 1.44 -20.55
N ASN A 217 0.85 2.57 -21.13
CA ASN A 217 1.71 3.73 -21.25
C ASN A 217 1.24 4.87 -20.34
N ALA A 218 2.12 5.83 -20.08
CA ALA A 218 1.84 7.05 -19.33
C ALA A 218 2.78 8.17 -19.77
N ALA A 219 2.41 9.42 -19.49
CA ALA A 219 3.35 10.53 -19.54
C ALA A 219 4.17 10.58 -18.24
N ALA A 220 5.47 10.83 -18.35
CA ALA A 220 6.37 11.03 -17.21
C ALA A 220 7.28 12.21 -17.49
N TYR A 221 7.64 12.96 -16.45
CA TYR A 221 8.65 14.01 -16.61
C TYR A 221 10.04 13.44 -16.38
N TRP A 222 11.00 13.85 -17.21
CA TRP A 222 12.40 13.44 -17.06
C TRP A 222 12.91 13.75 -15.65
N ARG A 223 13.47 12.75 -14.97
CA ARG A 223 13.94 12.82 -13.57
C ARG A 223 12.88 13.30 -12.55
N GLY A 224 11.60 13.07 -12.85
CA GLY A 224 10.49 13.37 -11.93
C GLY A 224 10.18 14.86 -11.73
N SER A 225 10.74 15.76 -12.55
CA SER A 225 10.57 17.21 -12.42
C SER A 225 9.72 17.79 -13.55
N GLU A 226 8.60 18.45 -13.22
CA GLU A 226 7.72 19.14 -14.18
C GLU A 226 8.40 20.24 -15.01
N LYS A 227 9.61 20.67 -14.61
CA LYS A 227 10.44 21.63 -15.34
C LYS A 227 11.18 21.00 -16.53
N ASN A 228 11.25 19.68 -16.58
CA ASN A 228 11.99 18.93 -17.58
C ASN A 228 11.05 18.45 -18.72
N PRO A 229 11.61 18.00 -19.86
CA PRO A 229 10.81 17.45 -20.94
C PRO A 229 9.89 16.31 -20.48
N MET A 230 8.70 16.25 -21.09
CA MET A 230 7.74 15.18 -20.87
C MET A 230 8.04 14.02 -21.82
N LEU A 231 8.27 12.84 -21.26
CA LEU A 231 8.54 11.59 -21.95
C LEU A 231 7.32 10.67 -21.94
N GLN A 232 7.36 9.65 -22.79
CA GLN A 232 6.40 8.55 -22.81
C GLN A 232 6.98 7.33 -22.11
N ARG A 233 6.36 6.94 -21.01
CA ARG A 233 6.72 5.76 -20.23
C ARG A 233 5.91 4.56 -20.67
N ILE A 234 6.57 3.45 -21.02
CA ILE A 234 5.90 2.16 -21.22
C ILE A 234 6.15 1.27 -20.00
N TYR A 235 5.08 0.73 -19.40
CA TYR A 235 5.15 -0.23 -18.30
C TYR A 235 5.01 -1.67 -18.81
N GLY A 236 5.83 -2.57 -18.28
CA GLY A 236 5.76 -4.00 -18.52
C GLY A 236 5.96 -4.82 -17.24
N THR A 237 5.69 -6.12 -17.32
CA THR A 237 6.00 -7.09 -16.26
C THR A 237 6.66 -8.33 -16.86
N ALA A 238 7.53 -8.98 -16.09
CA ALA A 238 8.25 -10.19 -16.48
C ALA A 238 8.38 -11.15 -15.30
N TRP A 239 8.23 -12.45 -15.57
CA TRP A 239 8.14 -13.52 -14.58
C TRP A 239 8.97 -14.76 -14.97
N PRO A 240 9.49 -15.52 -13.98
CA PRO A 240 10.27 -16.73 -14.21
C PRO A 240 9.52 -17.83 -14.99
N SER A 241 8.19 -17.78 -15.01
CA SER A 241 7.34 -18.72 -15.73
C SER A 241 6.08 -18.07 -16.32
N LYS A 242 5.43 -18.77 -17.27
CA LYS A 242 4.14 -18.33 -17.84
C LYS A 242 3.01 -18.46 -16.82
N GLU A 243 3.11 -19.45 -15.94
CA GLU A 243 2.20 -19.74 -14.86
C GLU A 243 2.16 -18.58 -13.86
N GLU A 244 3.32 -18.08 -13.44
CA GLU A 244 3.41 -16.91 -12.55
C GLU A 244 2.94 -15.62 -13.22
N LEU A 245 3.29 -15.39 -14.50
CA LEU A 245 2.75 -14.26 -15.25
C LEU A 245 1.22 -14.31 -15.29
N LYS A 246 0.66 -15.49 -15.57
CA LYS A 246 -0.80 -15.69 -15.59
C LYS A 246 -1.41 -15.42 -14.22
N ALA A 247 -0.83 -15.96 -13.16
CA ALA A 247 -1.29 -15.73 -11.79
C ALA A 247 -1.25 -14.23 -11.41
N HIS A 248 -0.19 -13.51 -11.81
CA HIS A 248 -0.09 -12.07 -11.59
C HIS A 248 -1.16 -11.28 -12.36
N LEU A 249 -1.42 -11.62 -13.62
CA LEU A 249 -2.47 -10.98 -14.41
C LEU A 249 -3.88 -11.28 -13.86
N GLU A 250 -4.13 -12.50 -13.38
CA GLU A 250 -5.38 -12.87 -12.71
C GLU A 250 -5.56 -12.09 -11.40
N PHE A 251 -4.48 -11.94 -10.62
CA PHE A 251 -4.46 -11.12 -9.40
C PHE A 251 -4.78 -9.64 -9.71
N LEU A 252 -4.17 -9.04 -10.73
CA LEU A 252 -4.46 -7.66 -11.13
C LEU A 252 -5.91 -7.48 -11.59
N ALA A 253 -6.44 -8.44 -12.36
CA ALA A 253 -7.83 -8.39 -12.80
C ALA A 253 -8.82 -8.53 -11.64
N GLU A 254 -8.49 -9.31 -10.61
CA GLU A 254 -9.28 -9.42 -9.40
C GLU A 254 -9.18 -8.15 -8.53
N ALA A 255 -7.99 -7.55 -8.42
CA ALA A 255 -7.78 -6.27 -7.74
C ALA A 255 -8.59 -5.14 -8.39
N GLU A 256 -8.63 -5.06 -9.72
CA GLU A 256 -9.41 -4.06 -10.45
C GLU A 256 -10.92 -4.20 -10.21
N LYS A 257 -11.44 -5.42 -10.11
CA LYS A 257 -12.86 -5.65 -9.75
C LYS A 257 -13.18 -5.22 -8.32
N ARG A 258 -12.17 -5.20 -7.44
CA ARG A 258 -12.28 -4.85 -6.03
C ARG A 258 -12.01 -3.38 -5.75
N ASP A 259 -11.60 -2.61 -6.76
CA ASP A 259 -11.31 -1.18 -6.62
C ASP A 259 -12.50 -0.45 -5.97
N HIS A 260 -12.25 0.13 -4.79
CA HIS A 260 -13.27 0.82 -4.00
C HIS A 260 -13.91 1.99 -4.75
N ARG A 261 -13.23 2.60 -5.73
CA ARG A 261 -13.78 3.71 -6.53
C ARG A 261 -14.83 3.21 -7.52
N LYS A 262 -14.57 2.04 -8.11
CA LYS A 262 -15.53 1.36 -8.99
C LYS A 262 -16.72 0.84 -8.18
N LEU A 263 -16.44 0.07 -7.13
CA LEU A 263 -17.49 -0.49 -6.27
C LEU A 263 -18.28 0.61 -5.55
N GLY A 264 -17.61 1.68 -5.12
CA GLY A 264 -18.25 2.83 -4.46
C GLY A 264 -19.31 3.49 -5.32
N GLY A 265 -19.05 3.62 -6.62
CA GLY A 265 -20.04 4.09 -7.60
C GLY A 265 -21.12 3.05 -7.90
N GLU A 266 -20.74 1.79 -8.15
CA GLU A 266 -21.70 0.71 -8.48
C GLU A 266 -22.71 0.41 -7.34
N LEU A 267 -22.28 0.56 -6.09
CA LEU A 267 -23.07 0.30 -4.89
C LEU A 267 -23.68 1.57 -4.25
N ASP A 268 -23.48 2.73 -4.88
CA ASP A 268 -24.00 4.02 -4.39
C ASP A 268 -23.55 4.35 -2.96
N LEU A 269 -22.24 4.18 -2.70
CA LEU A 269 -21.65 4.34 -1.35
C LEU A 269 -21.08 5.74 -1.15
N PHE A 270 -20.33 6.25 -2.12
CA PHE A 270 -19.72 7.58 -2.05
C PHE A 270 -19.40 8.11 -3.45
N SER A 271 -19.14 9.41 -3.53
CA SER A 271 -18.60 10.08 -4.72
C SER A 271 -17.53 11.10 -4.33
N ILE A 272 -16.77 11.57 -5.33
CA ILE A 272 -15.82 12.70 -5.18
C ILE A 272 -16.19 13.73 -6.25
N PRO A 273 -17.17 14.61 -5.98
CA PRO A 273 -17.65 15.58 -6.96
C PRO A 273 -16.57 16.62 -7.30
N GLU A 274 -16.42 16.91 -8.60
CA GLU A 274 -15.47 17.91 -9.09
C GLU A 274 -15.69 19.29 -8.45
N GLN A 275 -16.96 19.63 -8.17
CA GLN A 275 -17.37 20.89 -7.56
C GLN A 275 -16.84 21.08 -6.13
N ILE A 276 -16.58 20.00 -5.40
CA ILE A 276 -16.01 20.06 -4.04
C ILE A 276 -14.48 20.06 -4.10
N GLY A 277 -13.92 19.31 -5.05
CA GLY A 277 -12.47 19.23 -5.29
C GLY A 277 -11.88 17.86 -4.95
N SER A 278 -10.70 17.60 -5.49
CA SER A 278 -10.01 16.31 -5.36
C SER A 278 -9.68 15.98 -3.90
N GLY A 279 -9.90 14.72 -3.52
CA GLY A 279 -9.54 14.18 -2.20
C GLY A 279 -10.55 14.50 -1.10
N LEU A 280 -11.75 14.98 -1.45
CA LEU A 280 -12.83 15.30 -0.53
C LEU A 280 -14.07 14.49 -0.92
N ALA A 281 -14.27 13.36 -0.25
CA ALA A 281 -15.35 12.43 -0.57
C ALA A 281 -16.68 12.80 0.09
N VAL A 282 -17.78 12.47 -0.60
CA VAL A 282 -19.15 12.60 -0.11
C VAL A 282 -19.74 11.22 0.05
N PHE A 283 -20.04 10.83 1.30
CA PHE A 283 -20.72 9.56 1.58
C PHE A 283 -22.22 9.68 1.28
N HIS A 284 -22.73 8.78 0.44
CA HIS A 284 -24.15 8.66 0.10
C HIS A 284 -24.88 7.89 1.21
N PRO A 285 -26.22 7.80 1.24
CA PRO A 285 -26.95 7.16 2.34
C PRO A 285 -26.45 5.75 2.70
N LYS A 286 -26.16 4.89 1.72
CA LYS A 286 -25.65 3.54 1.97
C LYS A 286 -24.23 3.55 2.54
N GLY A 287 -23.34 4.37 2.00
CA GLY A 287 -21.99 4.53 2.56
C GLY A 287 -22.02 5.16 3.95
N GLY A 288 -22.92 6.11 4.19
CA GLY A 288 -23.15 6.73 5.49
C GLY A 288 -23.62 5.73 6.55
N ILE A 289 -24.45 4.76 6.20
CA ILE A 289 -24.85 3.67 7.11
C ILE A 289 -23.63 2.83 7.50
N ILE A 290 -22.83 2.37 6.52
CA ILE A 290 -21.64 1.57 6.79
C ILE A 290 -20.68 2.36 7.70
N ARG A 291 -20.38 3.61 7.34
CA ARG A 291 -19.54 4.51 8.13
C ARG A 291 -20.05 4.66 9.57
N ARG A 292 -21.35 4.93 9.75
CA ARG A 292 -21.96 5.05 11.09
C ARG A 292 -21.81 3.75 11.88
N VAL A 293 -22.10 2.59 11.28
CA VAL A 293 -21.96 1.30 11.98
C VAL A 293 -20.52 1.05 12.40
N MET A 294 -19.55 1.40 11.56
CA MET A 294 -18.12 1.28 11.89
C MET A 294 -17.74 2.20 13.06
N GLU A 295 -18.16 3.46 13.00
CA GLU A 295 -17.91 4.46 14.04
C GLU A 295 -18.58 4.05 15.36
N ASP A 296 -19.87 3.68 15.36
CA ASP A 296 -20.61 3.24 16.54
C ASP A 296 -19.97 2.02 17.21
N TYR A 297 -19.52 1.05 16.40
CA TYR A 297 -18.80 -0.12 16.92
C TYR A 297 -17.53 0.30 17.64
N SER A 298 -16.75 1.17 17.00
CA SER A 298 -15.52 1.70 17.56
C SER A 298 -15.79 2.51 18.83
N ARG A 299 -16.83 3.37 18.86
CA ARG A 299 -17.20 4.13 20.08
C ARG A 299 -17.39 3.21 21.28
N ARG A 300 -18.25 2.20 21.12
CA ARG A 300 -18.54 1.24 22.18
C ARG A 300 -17.28 0.52 22.67
N ARG A 301 -16.42 0.07 21.75
CA ARG A 301 -15.17 -0.59 22.12
C ARG A 301 -14.23 0.36 22.87
N HIS A 302 -14.15 1.64 22.49
CA HIS A 302 -13.37 2.63 23.22
C HIS A 302 -13.91 2.90 24.63
N GLU A 303 -15.22 2.98 24.81
CA GLU A 303 -15.85 3.11 26.13
C GLU A 303 -15.52 1.91 27.03
N GLU A 304 -15.62 0.69 26.48
CA GLU A 304 -15.29 -0.56 27.19
C GLU A 304 -13.81 -0.64 27.61
N GLU A 305 -12.90 -0.02 26.85
CA GLU A 305 -11.46 0.07 27.15
C GLU A 305 -11.08 1.33 27.96
N GLY A 306 -12.07 2.10 28.44
CA GLY A 306 -11.85 3.23 29.36
C GLY A 306 -11.28 4.48 28.70
N TYR A 307 -11.65 4.78 27.46
CA TYR A 307 -11.33 6.03 26.78
C TYR A 307 -12.37 7.12 27.06
N GLU A 308 -11.91 8.36 27.21
CA GLU A 308 -12.73 9.55 27.38
C GLU A 308 -12.89 10.30 26.06
N PHE A 309 -14.14 10.55 25.66
CA PHE A 309 -14.46 11.19 24.39
C PHE A 309 -14.32 12.70 24.47
N VAL A 310 -13.57 13.27 23.53
CA VAL A 310 -13.38 14.72 23.39
C VAL A 310 -13.71 15.17 21.97
N TYR A 311 -13.94 16.47 21.80
CA TYR A 311 -14.23 17.09 20.51
C TYR A 311 -13.47 18.41 20.40
N THR A 312 -12.67 18.56 19.33
CA THR A 312 -11.81 19.73 19.16
C THR A 312 -12.05 20.45 17.83
N PRO A 313 -11.87 21.78 17.75
CA PRO A 313 -12.13 22.54 16.54
C PRO A 313 -11.28 22.10 15.32
N HIS A 314 -11.78 22.37 14.11
CA HIS A 314 -11.04 22.08 12.87
C HIS A 314 -9.98 23.12 12.52
N ALA A 315 -10.13 24.37 12.97
CA ALA A 315 -9.23 25.47 12.67
C ALA A 315 -8.75 26.13 13.97
N THR A 316 -7.48 26.55 13.99
CA THR A 316 -6.86 27.20 15.15
C THR A 316 -5.73 28.14 14.73
N LYS A 317 -5.24 28.95 15.67
CA LYS A 317 -4.13 29.89 15.46
C LYS A 317 -2.84 29.12 15.14
N GLY A 318 -2.03 29.67 14.23
CA GLY A 318 -0.71 29.14 13.87
C GLY A 318 0.21 28.94 15.08
N LYS A 319 0.09 29.79 16.10
CA LYS A 319 0.89 29.69 17.33
C LYS A 319 0.81 28.32 18.01
N LEU A 320 -0.35 27.65 17.98
CA LEU A 320 -0.48 26.31 18.55
C LEU A 320 0.37 25.29 17.78
N PHE A 321 0.42 25.42 16.45
CA PHE A 321 1.22 24.54 15.60
C PHE A 321 2.72 24.84 15.69
N GLU A 322 3.11 26.11 15.90
CA GLU A 322 4.49 26.47 16.29
C GLU A 322 4.89 25.81 17.62
N THR A 323 4.04 25.92 18.66
CA THR A 323 4.32 25.30 19.97
C THR A 323 4.53 23.80 19.81
N SER A 324 3.67 23.12 19.04
CA SER A 324 3.81 21.68 18.78
C SER A 324 4.93 21.27 17.83
N GLY A 325 5.45 22.20 17.00
CA GLY A 325 6.48 21.93 15.98
C GLY A 325 5.96 21.55 14.60
N HIS A 326 4.65 21.47 14.40
CA HIS A 326 4.08 21.06 13.12
C HIS A 326 4.31 22.09 12.02
N LEU A 327 4.35 23.38 12.33
CA LEU A 327 4.73 24.38 11.32
C LEU A 327 6.22 24.28 10.94
N ASP A 328 7.09 23.91 11.87
CA ASP A 328 8.53 23.79 11.59
C ASP A 328 8.83 22.59 10.67
N TRP A 329 8.14 21.47 10.88
CA TRP A 329 8.46 20.18 10.26
C TRP A 329 7.44 19.66 9.23
N TYR A 330 6.25 20.25 9.18
CA TYR A 330 5.10 19.74 8.40
C TYR A 330 4.32 20.83 7.64
N ALA A 331 4.82 22.07 7.55
CA ALA A 331 4.12 23.17 6.87
C ALA A 331 3.73 22.83 5.42
N ASP A 332 4.60 22.18 4.65
CA ASP A 332 4.31 21.79 3.26
C ASP A 332 3.14 20.80 3.12
N GLY A 333 2.84 20.06 4.18
CA GLY A 333 1.72 19.14 4.27
C GLY A 333 0.43 19.75 4.82
N MET A 334 0.46 21.02 5.23
CA MET A 334 -0.68 21.75 5.78
C MET A 334 -1.39 22.56 4.70
N TYR A 335 -2.71 22.71 4.85
CA TYR A 335 -3.44 23.68 4.03
C TYR A 335 -2.89 25.09 4.26
N PRO A 336 -2.83 25.95 3.23
CA PRO A 336 -2.38 27.33 3.38
C PRO A 336 -3.16 28.07 4.48
N PRO A 337 -2.52 29.01 5.20
CA PRO A 337 -3.19 29.73 6.26
C PRO A 337 -4.35 30.58 5.73
N MET A 338 -5.39 30.68 6.55
CA MET A 338 -6.44 31.69 6.45
C MET A 338 -6.03 32.87 7.32
N GLN A 339 -5.88 34.05 6.70
CA GLN A 339 -5.57 35.29 7.41
C GLN A 339 -6.84 35.84 8.05
N LEU A 340 -6.84 35.96 9.37
CA LEU A 340 -7.90 36.57 10.17
C LEU A 340 -7.32 37.78 10.93
N ASP A 341 -8.14 38.82 11.15
CA ASP A 341 -7.91 40.02 11.98
C ASP A 341 -6.45 40.33 12.40
N ASP A 342 -5.92 41.48 11.99
CA ASP A 342 -4.56 41.97 12.32
C ASP A 342 -3.41 41.02 11.91
N GLY A 343 -3.62 40.21 10.87
CA GLY A 343 -2.58 39.38 10.26
C GLY A 343 -2.30 38.07 11.01
N VAL A 344 -3.26 37.58 11.81
CA VAL A 344 -3.13 36.31 12.53
C VAL A 344 -3.45 35.15 11.59
N ASP A 345 -2.48 34.28 11.38
CA ASP A 345 -2.66 33.05 10.62
C ASP A 345 -3.48 32.01 11.39
N TYR A 346 -4.55 31.53 10.75
CA TYR A 346 -5.31 30.35 11.17
C TYR A 346 -5.08 29.21 10.19
N TYR A 347 -4.94 27.99 10.71
CA TYR A 347 -4.74 26.79 9.90
C TYR A 347 -5.82 25.77 10.19
N LEU A 348 -6.21 25.01 9.17
CA LEU A 348 -6.91 23.75 9.37
C LEU A 348 -5.97 22.74 10.03
N LYS A 349 -6.46 21.99 11.00
CA LYS A 349 -5.64 21.04 11.75
C LYS A 349 -5.19 19.86 10.85
N PRO A 350 -3.89 19.56 10.76
CA PRO A 350 -3.40 18.37 10.08
C PRO A 350 -3.41 17.12 10.98
N MET A 351 -3.62 17.32 12.29
CA MET A 351 -3.65 16.31 13.35
C MET A 351 -4.28 16.84 14.63
N ASN A 352 -4.72 15.95 15.52
CA ASN A 352 -5.48 16.31 16.74
C ASN A 352 -4.60 16.49 17.99
N CYS A 353 -3.37 15.98 17.99
CA CYS A 353 -2.47 15.97 19.15
C CYS A 353 -2.31 17.34 19.86
N PRO A 354 -2.17 18.49 19.17
CA PRO A 354 -1.96 19.76 19.86
C PRO A 354 -3.17 20.18 20.69
N MET A 355 -4.39 19.83 20.24
CA MET A 355 -5.62 20.15 20.96
C MET A 355 -5.84 19.23 22.17
N HIS A 356 -5.46 17.96 22.06
CA HIS A 356 -5.57 17.02 23.18
C HIS A 356 -4.60 17.40 24.31
N ASN A 357 -3.41 17.93 23.99
CA ASN A 357 -2.49 18.50 24.98
C ASN A 357 -3.11 19.66 25.77
N LEU A 358 -3.87 20.54 25.10
CA LEU A 358 -4.59 21.62 25.79
C LEU A 358 -5.67 21.08 26.74
N ILE A 359 -6.29 19.94 26.43
CA ILE A 359 -7.26 19.28 27.32
C ILE A 359 -6.54 18.71 28.54
N PHE A 360 -5.37 18.10 28.36
CA PHE A 360 -4.54 17.64 29.46
C PHE A 360 -4.17 18.81 30.39
N ASP A 361 -3.65 19.89 29.82
CA ASP A 361 -3.14 21.09 30.50
C ASP A 361 -4.21 21.95 31.19
N ALA A 362 -5.48 21.85 30.77
CA ALA A 362 -6.58 22.67 31.29
C ALA A 362 -6.76 22.60 32.83
N ARG A 363 -6.24 21.57 33.49
CA ARG A 363 -6.18 21.48 34.96
C ARG A 363 -5.02 20.62 35.43
N GLY A 364 -4.61 20.81 36.69
CA GLY A 364 -3.63 19.95 37.33
C GLY A 364 -4.05 18.47 37.36
N ARG A 365 -3.08 17.58 37.12
CA ARG A 365 -3.24 16.12 37.07
C ARG A 365 -2.49 15.42 38.21
N SER A 366 -3.06 14.35 38.74
CA SER A 366 -2.41 13.44 39.70
C SER A 366 -1.99 12.15 39.01
N TYR A 367 -0.90 11.52 39.45
CA TYR A 367 -0.48 10.20 38.97
C TYR A 367 -1.59 9.13 39.09
N ARG A 368 -2.56 9.33 40.00
CA ARG A 368 -3.71 8.42 40.19
C ARG A 368 -4.75 8.48 39.08
N GLU A 369 -4.73 9.56 38.29
CA GLU A 369 -5.61 9.74 37.14
C GLU A 369 -4.98 9.15 35.87
N LEU A 370 -3.72 8.72 35.92
CA LEU A 370 -3.03 8.11 34.80
C LEU A 370 -3.15 6.57 34.88
N PRO A 371 -3.35 5.88 33.75
CA PRO A 371 -3.36 6.40 32.38
C PRO A 371 -4.66 7.12 31.99
N LEU A 372 -4.53 8.34 31.43
CA LEU A 372 -5.63 9.13 30.85
C LEU A 372 -5.68 8.90 29.35
N ARG A 373 -6.82 8.48 28.81
CA ARG A 373 -6.97 8.12 27.38
C ARG A 373 -7.98 9.04 26.70
N LEU A 374 -7.52 10.03 25.95
CA LEU A 374 -8.42 10.92 25.21
C LEU A 374 -8.66 10.37 23.80
N PHE A 375 -9.92 10.27 23.39
CA PHE A 375 -10.32 9.76 22.07
C PHE A 375 -11.20 10.77 21.33
N GLU A 376 -10.96 10.92 20.03
CA GLU A 376 -11.76 11.76 19.14
C GLU A 376 -11.86 11.13 17.75
N PHE A 377 -13.06 11.13 17.16
CA PHE A 377 -13.17 11.02 15.70
C PHE A 377 -12.77 12.35 15.04
N GLY A 378 -11.48 12.63 15.07
CA GLY A 378 -10.91 13.93 14.74
C GLY A 378 -10.76 14.09 13.24
N THR A 379 -11.53 15.01 12.65
CA THR A 379 -11.40 15.33 11.23
C THR A 379 -10.26 16.30 10.99
N VAL A 380 -9.33 15.90 10.14
CA VAL A 380 -8.08 16.60 9.85
C VAL A 380 -7.95 16.84 8.34
N TYR A 381 -7.09 17.77 7.98
CA TYR A 381 -6.88 18.18 6.60
C TYR A 381 -5.39 18.20 6.25
N ARG A 382 -5.01 17.51 5.18
CA ARG A 382 -3.64 17.44 4.67
C ARG A 382 -3.56 17.88 3.23
N TYR A 383 -2.59 18.71 2.92
CA TYR A 383 -2.38 19.28 1.60
C TYR A 383 -1.64 18.30 0.67
N GLU A 384 -2.26 17.15 0.42
CA GLU A 384 -1.73 16.15 -0.49
C GLU A 384 -1.71 16.69 -1.93
N LYS A 385 -0.59 16.50 -2.64
CA LYS A 385 -0.47 16.89 -4.05
C LYS A 385 -1.58 16.21 -4.87
N SER A 386 -2.14 16.91 -5.86
CA SER A 386 -3.29 16.40 -6.63
C SER A 386 -3.00 15.06 -7.31
N GLY A 387 -1.76 14.84 -7.77
CA GLY A 387 -1.33 13.59 -8.43
C GLY A 387 -1.20 12.38 -7.50
N VAL A 388 -1.22 12.56 -6.17
CA VAL A 388 -1.12 11.44 -5.22
C VAL A 388 -2.45 11.07 -4.56
N VAL A 389 -3.47 11.92 -4.69
CA VAL A 389 -4.82 11.63 -4.18
C VAL A 389 -5.39 10.41 -4.90
N HIS A 390 -5.95 9.48 -4.13
CA HIS A 390 -6.49 8.24 -4.67
C HIS A 390 -7.73 7.80 -3.90
N GLY A 391 -8.91 8.10 -4.47
CA GLY A 391 -10.20 7.70 -3.90
C GLY A 391 -10.31 8.04 -2.41
N LEU A 392 -10.59 7.03 -1.59
CA LEU A 392 -10.64 7.13 -0.13
C LEU A 392 -9.34 6.70 0.56
N THR A 393 -8.43 6.00 -0.13
CA THR A 393 -7.19 5.48 0.48
C THR A 393 -6.15 6.58 0.69
N ARG A 394 -6.20 7.67 -0.10
CA ARG A 394 -5.38 8.87 0.07
C ARG A 394 -6.22 10.12 -0.23
N ALA A 395 -6.71 10.75 0.82
CA ALA A 395 -7.63 11.89 0.79
C ALA A 395 -7.00 13.14 1.40
N ARG A 396 -7.61 14.31 1.16
CA ARG A 396 -7.18 15.60 1.73
C ARG A 396 -7.95 16.00 2.98
N GLY A 397 -9.19 15.54 3.11
CA GLY A 397 -10.00 15.70 4.31
C GLY A 397 -10.50 14.33 4.73
N PHE A 398 -10.24 13.95 5.98
CA PHE A 398 -10.58 12.63 6.49
C PHE A 398 -10.70 12.65 8.02
N THR A 399 -11.41 11.66 8.55
CA THR A 399 -11.65 11.51 9.99
C THR A 399 -10.82 10.36 10.53
N GLN A 400 -10.00 10.63 11.55
CA GLN A 400 -9.21 9.61 12.21
C GLN A 400 -9.90 9.14 13.49
N ASP A 401 -9.79 7.86 13.84
CA ASP A 401 -10.17 7.32 15.15
C ASP A 401 -9.04 7.54 16.17
N ASP A 402 -8.67 8.81 16.31
CA ASP A 402 -7.44 9.25 16.93
C ASP A 402 -7.54 9.21 18.46
N ALA A 403 -6.47 8.77 19.12
CA ALA A 403 -6.38 8.81 20.57
C ALA A 403 -4.98 9.19 21.05
N HIS A 404 -4.95 9.94 22.15
CA HIS A 404 -3.74 10.32 22.86
C HIS A 404 -3.84 9.83 24.30
N ILE A 405 -2.93 8.92 24.67
CA ILE A 405 -2.87 8.33 26.01
C ILE A 405 -1.72 8.98 26.76
N TYR A 406 -2.00 9.54 27.93
CA TYR A 406 -1.03 10.09 28.84
C TYR A 406 -0.82 9.10 29.99
N CYS A 407 0.40 8.62 30.16
CA CYS A 407 0.73 7.62 31.19
C CYS A 407 2.05 7.97 31.89
N THR A 408 2.31 7.35 33.03
CA THR A 408 3.64 7.44 33.66
C THR A 408 4.64 6.58 32.89
N ARG A 409 5.95 6.82 33.08
CA ARG A 409 7.01 6.01 32.45
C ARG A 409 6.89 4.53 32.84
N GLU A 410 6.48 4.23 34.07
CA GLU A 410 6.31 2.85 34.56
C GLU A 410 5.09 2.15 33.93
N GLN A 411 4.06 2.91 33.56
CA GLN A 411 2.84 2.38 32.93
C GLN A 411 3.00 2.15 31.42
N MET A 412 3.98 2.79 30.78
CA MET A 412 4.17 2.84 29.34
C MET A 412 4.12 1.48 28.65
N SER A 413 4.92 0.51 29.13
CA SER A 413 5.00 -0.82 28.51
C SER A 413 3.67 -1.58 28.56
N GLU A 414 2.95 -1.50 29.70
CA GLU A 414 1.65 -2.15 29.88
C GLU A 414 0.57 -1.51 28.99
N GLU A 415 0.57 -0.18 28.88
CA GLU A 415 -0.40 0.54 28.03
C GLU A 415 -0.18 0.29 26.54
N LEU A 416 1.06 0.17 26.08
CA LEU A 416 1.37 -0.23 24.70
C LEU A 416 0.87 -1.64 24.40
N ASP A 417 1.09 -2.60 25.30
CA ASP A 417 0.66 -4.00 25.14
C ASP A 417 -0.88 -4.11 25.08
N LYS A 418 -1.58 -3.41 25.98
CA LYS A 418 -3.05 -3.32 25.94
C LYS A 418 -3.55 -2.67 24.65
N THR A 419 -2.92 -1.57 24.23
CA THR A 419 -3.30 -0.85 23.01
C THR A 419 -3.11 -1.73 21.77
N LEU A 420 -1.98 -2.42 21.66
CA LEU A 420 -1.71 -3.32 20.54
C LEU A 420 -2.67 -4.51 20.52
N THR A 421 -2.96 -5.10 21.68
CA THR A 421 -3.97 -6.15 21.80
C THR A 421 -5.36 -5.66 21.37
N PHE A 422 -5.73 -4.44 21.76
CA PHE A 422 -6.99 -3.83 21.36
C PHE A 422 -7.07 -3.61 19.84
N VAL A 423 -6.01 -3.08 19.22
CA VAL A 423 -5.90 -2.95 17.75
C VAL A 423 -6.19 -4.28 17.07
N LEU A 424 -5.45 -5.33 17.44
CA LEU A 424 -5.54 -6.64 16.77
C LEU A 424 -6.93 -7.24 16.91
N ASN A 425 -7.53 -7.17 18.10
CA ASN A 425 -8.89 -7.66 18.33
C ASN A 425 -9.93 -6.88 17.53
N LEU A 426 -9.82 -5.55 17.50
CA LEU A 426 -10.73 -4.72 16.72
C LEU A 426 -10.66 -5.06 15.22
N LEU A 427 -9.46 -5.22 14.66
CA LEU A 427 -9.30 -5.57 13.25
C LEU A 427 -9.85 -6.98 12.93
N ARG A 428 -9.70 -7.94 13.86
CA ARG A 428 -10.31 -9.29 13.74
C ARG A 428 -11.83 -9.23 13.66
N ASP A 429 -12.46 -8.34 14.42
CA ASP A 429 -13.92 -8.16 14.36
C ASP A 429 -14.41 -7.71 12.98
N TYR A 430 -13.55 -7.03 12.22
CA TYR A 430 -13.78 -6.61 10.83
C TYR A 430 -13.32 -7.64 9.79
N GLY A 431 -12.99 -8.87 10.22
CA GLY A 431 -12.59 -9.96 9.34
C GLY A 431 -11.14 -9.94 8.86
N LEU A 432 -10.30 -9.05 9.41
CA LEU A 432 -8.87 -8.99 9.10
C LEU A 432 -8.11 -9.84 10.12
N THR A 433 -7.38 -10.87 9.69
CA THR A 433 -6.75 -11.84 10.62
C THR A 433 -5.28 -12.14 10.32
N ASP A 434 -4.79 -11.83 9.12
CA ASP A 434 -3.38 -11.99 8.76
C ASP A 434 -2.64 -10.69 9.09
N PHE A 435 -1.77 -10.74 10.11
CA PHE A 435 -1.05 -9.59 10.63
C PHE A 435 0.44 -9.84 10.71
N TYR A 436 1.20 -8.78 10.45
CA TYR A 436 2.58 -8.66 10.90
C TYR A 436 2.82 -7.23 11.39
N LEU A 437 3.91 -7.04 12.13
CA LEU A 437 4.26 -5.77 12.74
C LEU A 437 5.49 -5.20 12.05
N GLU A 438 5.51 -3.88 11.87
CA GLU A 438 6.70 -3.14 11.47
C GLU A 438 7.14 -2.22 12.60
N LEU A 439 8.42 -2.27 12.95
CA LEU A 439 9.03 -1.36 13.91
C LEU A 439 9.79 -0.28 13.15
N SER A 440 9.21 0.92 13.10
CA SER A 440 9.87 2.05 12.46
C SER A 440 10.77 2.80 13.42
N THR A 441 12.04 2.97 13.04
CA THR A 441 13.08 3.56 13.88
C THR A 441 13.50 4.95 13.38
N LYS A 442 14.36 5.61 14.17
CA LYS A 442 14.82 6.99 13.97
C LYS A 442 15.37 7.23 12.56
N ASP A 443 14.89 8.30 11.92
CA ASP A 443 15.51 8.89 10.73
C ASP A 443 16.70 9.76 11.17
N PRO A 444 17.94 9.49 10.73
CA PRO A 444 19.11 10.29 11.08
C PRO A 444 19.03 11.76 10.67
N GLU A 445 18.24 12.09 9.64
CA GLU A 445 18.13 13.44 9.09
C GLU A 445 16.91 14.21 9.63
N LYS A 446 15.92 13.50 10.22
CA LYS A 446 14.63 14.09 10.60
C LYS A 446 14.09 13.54 11.94
N PHE A 447 14.68 13.98 13.06
CA PHE A 447 14.21 13.63 14.40
C PHE A 447 14.38 14.75 15.44
N VAL A 448 13.66 14.65 16.57
CA VAL A 448 13.80 15.52 17.75
C VAL A 448 13.89 14.67 19.03
N GLY A 449 14.42 15.25 20.12
CA GLY A 449 14.65 14.56 21.40
C GLY A 449 16.06 13.96 21.54
N SER A 450 16.35 13.36 22.70
CA SER A 450 17.66 12.75 22.97
C SER A 450 17.77 11.33 22.42
N ASP A 451 18.99 10.92 22.06
CA ASP A 451 19.26 9.54 21.57
C ASP A 451 18.85 8.48 22.61
N GLU A 452 19.05 8.77 23.89
CA GLU A 452 18.67 7.89 25.00
C GLU A 452 17.15 7.65 25.05
N ALA A 453 16.35 8.71 24.83
CA ALA A 453 14.89 8.58 24.79
C ALA A 453 14.45 7.76 23.57
N TRP A 454 15.11 7.92 22.43
CA TRP A 454 14.84 7.12 21.23
C TRP A 454 15.18 5.65 21.42
N GLU A 455 16.30 5.34 22.06
CA GLU A 455 16.72 3.97 22.36
C GLU A 455 15.72 3.30 23.34
N GLU A 456 15.36 3.98 24.43
CA GLU A 456 14.36 3.52 25.39
C GLU A 456 13.01 3.24 24.72
N ALA A 457 12.54 4.18 23.88
CA ALA A 457 11.28 4.08 23.17
C ALA A 457 11.27 2.92 22.17
N THR A 458 12.34 2.78 21.39
CA THR A 458 12.46 1.74 20.36
C THR A 458 12.52 0.36 20.99
N GLU A 459 13.31 0.20 22.06
CA GLU A 459 13.44 -1.06 22.76
C GLU A 459 12.14 -1.45 23.47
N THR A 460 11.44 -0.50 24.07
CA THR A 460 10.13 -0.75 24.69
C THR A 460 9.11 -1.23 23.65
N LEU A 461 9.06 -0.58 22.48
CA LEU A 461 8.18 -1.02 21.39
C LEU A 461 8.56 -2.41 20.87
N ARG A 462 9.85 -2.69 20.69
CA ARG A 462 10.33 -4.02 20.25
C ARG A 462 9.87 -5.13 21.20
N GLN A 463 10.06 -4.95 22.51
CA GLN A 463 9.64 -5.92 23.52
C GLN A 463 8.12 -6.15 23.52
N VAL A 464 7.34 -5.09 23.40
CA VAL A 464 5.87 -5.18 23.32
C VAL A 464 5.42 -5.91 22.05
N ALA A 465 6.04 -5.61 20.91
CA ALA A 465 5.73 -6.25 19.64
C ALA A 465 6.05 -7.75 19.66
N GLU A 466 7.23 -8.14 20.16
CA GLU A 466 7.65 -9.54 20.24
C GLU A 466 6.74 -10.38 21.15
N LYS A 467 6.21 -9.78 22.23
CA LYS A 467 5.29 -10.44 23.16
C LYS A 467 3.98 -10.89 22.47
N GLN A 468 3.57 -10.21 21.40
CA GLN A 468 2.36 -10.58 20.65
C GLN A 468 2.53 -11.84 19.79
N GLY A 469 3.76 -12.33 19.61
CA GLY A 469 4.05 -13.53 18.82
C GLY A 469 3.81 -13.36 17.31
N LEU A 470 3.76 -12.11 16.83
CA LEU A 470 3.65 -11.77 15.42
C LEU A 470 5.02 -11.53 14.79
N PRO A 471 5.20 -11.76 13.47
CA PRO A 471 6.44 -11.39 12.79
C PRO A 471 6.70 -9.89 12.92
N LEU A 472 7.91 -9.52 13.32
CA LEU A 472 8.36 -8.14 13.46
C LEU A 472 9.40 -7.82 12.39
N VAL A 473 9.09 -6.87 11.52
CA VAL A 473 9.94 -6.44 10.41
C VAL A 473 10.54 -5.05 10.74
N PRO A 474 11.85 -4.84 10.56
CA PRO A 474 12.45 -3.53 10.75
C PRO A 474 12.06 -2.56 9.62
N ASP A 475 11.76 -1.30 9.97
CA ASP A 475 11.47 -0.20 9.04
C ASP A 475 12.37 1.01 9.34
N PRO A 476 13.67 0.94 9.00
CA PRO A 476 14.64 1.97 9.38
C PRO A 476 14.32 3.32 8.74
N GLY A 477 14.26 4.37 9.55
CA GLY A 477 13.91 5.73 9.11
C GLY A 477 12.41 5.98 8.89
N GLY A 478 11.54 4.99 9.10
CA GLY A 478 10.10 5.14 8.88
C GLY A 478 9.34 5.83 10.04
N ALA A 479 10.01 6.17 11.14
CA ALA A 479 9.39 6.83 12.29
C ALA A 479 8.92 8.26 11.97
N ALA A 480 8.01 8.83 12.78
CA ALA A 480 7.79 10.28 12.71
C ALA A 480 8.89 11.00 13.48
N PHE A 481 9.04 12.30 13.22
CA PHE A 481 10.15 13.09 13.78
C PHE A 481 10.18 13.11 15.31
N TYR A 482 9.06 12.89 16.00
CA TYR A 482 8.95 12.95 17.47
C TYR A 482 9.00 11.59 18.19
N GLY A 483 9.14 10.47 17.47
CA GLY A 483 9.40 9.18 18.12
C GLY A 483 9.11 7.93 17.28
N PRO A 484 9.58 6.75 17.74
CA PRO A 484 9.42 5.48 17.04
C PRO A 484 7.98 4.97 17.10
N LYS A 485 7.62 4.07 16.19
CA LYS A 485 6.26 3.55 16.09
C LYS A 485 6.23 2.06 15.74
N ILE A 486 5.20 1.38 16.22
CA ILE A 486 4.76 0.08 15.72
C ILE A 486 3.62 0.33 14.73
N SER A 487 3.72 -0.26 13.55
CA SER A 487 2.63 -0.27 12.57
C SER A 487 2.08 -1.69 12.41
N VAL A 488 0.76 -1.82 12.43
CA VAL A 488 0.08 -3.09 12.16
C VAL A 488 -0.21 -3.18 10.67
N GLN A 489 0.41 -4.16 10.03
CA GLN A 489 0.22 -4.48 8.63
C GLN A 489 -0.74 -5.65 8.51
N THR A 490 -1.67 -5.58 7.55
CA THR A 490 -2.59 -6.69 7.27
C THR A 490 -2.67 -7.00 5.80
N LYS A 491 -2.97 -8.26 5.46
CA LYS A 491 -3.27 -8.65 4.09
C LYS A 491 -4.77 -8.69 3.86
N ASP A 492 -5.22 -8.12 2.73
CA ASP A 492 -6.61 -8.28 2.30
C ASP A 492 -6.87 -9.66 1.68
N ALA A 493 -8.13 -9.91 1.28
CA ALA A 493 -8.58 -11.19 0.76
C ALA A 493 -7.88 -11.65 -0.54
N ILE A 494 -7.10 -10.78 -1.21
CA ILE A 494 -6.32 -11.13 -2.38
C ILE A 494 -4.80 -11.07 -2.13
N GLY A 495 -4.38 -10.79 -0.89
CA GLY A 495 -2.97 -10.81 -0.49
C GLY A 495 -2.25 -9.46 -0.58
N ARG A 496 -2.96 -8.35 -0.82
CA ARG A 496 -2.32 -7.01 -0.76
C ARG A 496 -2.14 -6.58 0.67
N THR A 497 -0.96 -6.04 0.97
CA THR A 497 -0.64 -5.49 2.28
C THR A 497 -1.17 -4.07 2.44
N TRP A 498 -1.75 -3.79 3.60
CA TRP A 498 -2.18 -2.48 4.02
C TRP A 498 -1.71 -2.17 5.44
N GLN A 499 -1.12 -0.99 5.63
CA GLN A 499 -0.88 -0.45 6.96
C GLN A 499 -2.20 0.04 7.54
N MET A 500 -2.68 -0.60 8.61
CA MET A 500 -3.96 -0.29 9.25
C MET A 500 -3.80 0.70 10.40
N SER A 501 -2.94 0.32 11.34
CA SER A 501 -2.89 0.97 12.65
C SER A 501 -1.48 1.41 12.94
N THR A 502 -1.36 2.42 13.80
CA THR A 502 -0.07 2.89 14.28
C THR A 502 -0.17 3.19 15.76
N ILE A 503 0.84 2.76 16.51
CA ILE A 503 1.05 3.10 17.91
C ILE A 503 2.43 3.75 17.99
N GLN A 504 2.49 4.98 18.48
CA GLN A 504 3.69 5.79 18.47
C GLN A 504 3.94 6.39 19.85
N LEU A 505 5.19 6.30 20.30
CA LEU A 505 5.63 6.94 21.53
C LEU A 505 6.13 8.35 21.25
N ASP A 506 5.70 9.30 22.08
CA ASP A 506 6.10 10.70 22.00
C ASP A 506 6.50 11.24 23.38
N PHE A 507 7.77 11.61 23.49
CA PHE A 507 8.35 12.29 24.66
C PHE A 507 8.49 13.81 24.43
N ASN A 508 8.38 14.25 23.18
CA ASN A 508 8.64 15.62 22.74
C ASN A 508 7.42 16.52 22.91
N LEU A 509 6.20 16.12 22.53
CA LEU A 509 5.03 16.99 22.71
C LEU A 509 4.73 17.30 24.19
N PRO A 510 4.82 16.35 25.14
CA PRO A 510 4.74 16.67 26.57
C PRO A 510 5.75 17.72 27.03
N GLU A 511 6.98 17.69 26.48
CA GLU A 511 8.00 18.70 26.78
C GLU A 511 7.68 20.07 26.16
N ARG A 512 7.30 20.12 24.87
CA ARG A 512 7.00 21.37 24.17
C ARG A 512 5.78 22.11 24.72
N PHE A 513 4.83 21.37 25.31
CA PHE A 513 3.66 21.94 25.98
C PHE A 513 3.85 22.13 27.49
N ASP A 514 5.01 21.76 28.04
CA ASP A 514 5.31 21.76 29.47
C ASP A 514 4.24 21.02 30.31
N LEU A 515 3.80 19.87 29.83
CA LEU A 515 2.77 19.07 30.48
C LEU A 515 3.33 18.40 31.75
N GLU A 516 2.60 18.51 32.85
CA GLU A 516 3.01 17.92 34.13
C GLU A 516 1.85 17.22 34.86
N TYR A 517 2.20 16.18 35.62
CA TYR A 517 1.37 15.59 36.67
C TYR A 517 2.11 15.61 38.01
N THR A 518 1.35 15.53 39.10
CA THR A 518 1.89 15.41 40.45
C THR A 518 2.10 13.92 40.80
N GLY A 519 3.34 13.54 41.05
CA GLY A 519 3.77 12.19 41.43
C GLY A 519 3.34 11.77 42.84
N PRO A 520 3.54 10.50 43.22
CA PRO A 520 3.20 9.98 44.55
C PRO A 520 3.91 10.69 45.71
N ASP A 521 5.10 11.24 45.45
CA ASP A 521 5.95 11.99 46.36
C ASP A 521 5.67 13.50 46.36
N GLY A 522 4.72 13.96 45.54
CA GLY A 522 4.39 15.37 45.35
C GLY A 522 5.29 16.09 44.34
N SER A 523 6.26 15.42 43.71
CA SER A 523 7.08 15.98 42.65
C SER A 523 6.26 16.25 41.39
N LYS A 524 6.68 17.24 40.59
CA LYS A 524 6.15 17.46 39.24
C LYS A 524 6.91 16.57 38.25
N GLN A 525 6.17 15.79 37.48
CA GLN A 525 6.72 14.85 36.51
C GLN A 525 6.03 15.03 35.17
N ARG A 526 6.75 14.76 34.07
CA ARG A 526 6.20 14.82 32.73
C ARG A 526 5.56 13.48 32.34
N PRO A 527 4.34 13.47 31.77
CA PRO A 527 3.74 12.25 31.25
C PRO A 527 4.45 11.79 29.98
N VAL A 528 4.36 10.49 29.70
CA VAL A 528 4.62 9.93 28.36
C VAL A 528 3.32 10.00 27.56
N MET A 529 3.41 10.40 26.29
CA MET A 529 2.26 10.40 25.40
C MET A 529 2.37 9.26 24.37
N ILE A 530 1.30 8.48 24.24
CA ILE A 530 1.16 7.46 23.19
C ILE A 530 0.10 7.96 22.21
N HIS A 531 0.51 8.18 20.96
CA HIS A 531 -0.43 8.40 19.86
C HIS A 531 -0.86 7.07 19.31
N ARG A 532 -2.14 6.94 18.99
CA ARG A 532 -2.60 5.76 18.26
C ARG A 532 -3.84 6.03 17.42
N ALA A 533 -3.94 5.28 16.34
CA ALA A 533 -5.14 5.15 15.53
C ALA A 533 -5.32 3.66 15.18
N LEU A 534 -6.53 3.12 15.36
CA LEU A 534 -6.80 1.69 15.11
C LEU A 534 -7.16 1.50 13.63
N PHE A 535 -8.04 2.32 13.08
CA PHE A 535 -8.38 2.32 11.67
C PHE A 535 -7.42 3.17 10.82
N GLY A 536 -6.74 4.12 11.47
CA GLY A 536 -6.03 5.18 10.78
C GLY A 536 -7.00 6.29 10.44
N SER A 537 -7.61 6.23 9.24
CA SER A 537 -8.76 7.07 8.90
C SER A 537 -9.98 6.22 8.53
N ILE A 538 -11.16 6.72 8.85
CA ILE A 538 -12.43 6.07 8.53
C ILE A 538 -12.55 5.87 7.02
N GLU A 539 -12.17 6.87 6.22
CA GLU A 539 -12.17 6.81 4.76
C GLU A 539 -11.27 5.68 4.25
N ARG A 540 -10.02 5.62 4.72
CA ARG A 540 -9.06 4.60 4.27
C ARG A 540 -9.51 3.21 4.70
N PHE A 541 -9.94 3.05 5.93
CA PHE A 541 -10.40 1.76 6.44
C PHE A 541 -11.67 1.29 5.72
N PHE A 542 -12.62 2.20 5.45
CA PHE A 542 -13.79 1.91 4.62
C PHE A 542 -13.40 1.38 3.24
N ALA A 543 -12.43 2.03 2.58
CA ALA A 543 -11.92 1.61 1.30
C ALA A 543 -11.38 0.17 1.38
N VAL A 544 -10.52 -0.10 2.36
CA VAL A 544 -9.89 -1.42 2.55
C VAL A 544 -10.94 -2.50 2.81
N LEU A 545 -11.96 -2.24 3.63
CA LEU A 545 -13.05 -3.19 3.84
C LEU A 545 -13.87 -3.41 2.56
N LEU A 546 -14.15 -2.35 1.79
CA LEU A 546 -14.86 -2.46 0.52
C LEU A 546 -14.10 -3.37 -0.46
N GLU A 547 -12.77 -3.23 -0.57
CA GLU A 547 -11.96 -4.08 -1.45
C GLU A 547 -11.79 -5.50 -0.90
N HIS A 548 -11.58 -5.64 0.42
CA HIS A 548 -11.46 -6.92 1.12
C HIS A 548 -12.70 -7.80 0.87
N TYR A 549 -13.89 -7.23 1.03
CA TYR A 549 -15.16 -7.92 0.82
C TYR A 549 -15.65 -7.91 -0.63
N ALA A 550 -14.93 -7.26 -1.55
CA ALA A 550 -15.42 -6.98 -2.91
C ALA A 550 -16.85 -6.39 -2.91
N GLY A 551 -17.18 -5.54 -1.94
CA GLY A 551 -18.51 -4.97 -1.70
C GLY A 551 -19.57 -5.89 -1.09
N ALA A 552 -19.27 -7.17 -0.87
CA ALA A 552 -20.16 -8.12 -0.21
C ALA A 552 -19.94 -8.09 1.31
N PHE A 553 -20.24 -6.95 1.94
CA PHE A 553 -20.04 -6.76 3.37
C PHE A 553 -20.74 -7.84 4.22
N PRO A 554 -20.18 -8.21 5.38
CA PRO A 554 -20.88 -8.99 6.40
C PRO A 554 -22.22 -8.35 6.75
N ALA A 555 -23.20 -9.16 7.18
CA ALA A 555 -24.54 -8.67 7.44
C ALA A 555 -24.54 -7.51 8.46
N TRP A 556 -23.66 -7.52 9.45
CA TRP A 556 -23.59 -6.46 10.44
C TRP A 556 -23.15 -5.10 9.87
N LEU A 557 -22.34 -5.08 8.80
CA LEU A 557 -21.90 -3.86 8.09
C LEU A 557 -22.79 -3.49 6.91
N ALA A 558 -23.45 -4.46 6.30
CA ALA A 558 -24.21 -4.24 5.07
C ALA A 558 -25.23 -3.09 5.21
N PRO A 559 -25.29 -2.14 4.26
CA PRO A 559 -26.18 -0.98 4.38
C PRO A 559 -27.65 -1.41 4.36
N VAL A 560 -27.96 -2.42 3.56
CA VAL A 560 -29.22 -3.18 3.57
C VAL A 560 -28.88 -4.61 3.95
N GLN A 561 -29.38 -5.07 5.09
CA GLN A 561 -29.13 -6.42 5.61
C GLN A 561 -30.04 -7.43 4.94
N ALA A 562 -31.31 -7.07 4.79
CA ALA A 562 -32.31 -7.88 4.11
C ALA A 562 -33.18 -7.03 3.19
N ILE A 563 -33.58 -7.60 2.05
CA ILE A 563 -34.51 -6.96 1.11
C ILE A 563 -35.70 -7.88 0.83
N GLY A 564 -36.90 -7.37 1.10
CA GLY A 564 -38.17 -8.00 0.77
C GLY A 564 -38.43 -7.93 -0.73
N ILE A 565 -38.64 -9.08 -1.36
CA ILE A 565 -38.95 -9.24 -2.78
C ILE A 565 -40.34 -9.89 -2.90
N PRO A 566 -41.40 -9.11 -3.15
CA PRO A 566 -42.74 -9.66 -3.33
C PRO A 566 -42.82 -10.40 -4.68
N ILE A 567 -43.49 -11.56 -4.71
CA ILE A 567 -43.78 -12.28 -5.97
C ILE A 567 -44.76 -11.47 -6.86
N GLY A 568 -45.63 -10.68 -6.23
CA GLY A 568 -46.57 -9.76 -6.88
C GLY A 568 -47.11 -8.73 -5.89
N ASP A 569 -47.83 -7.72 -6.38
CA ASP A 569 -48.23 -6.54 -5.60
C ASP A 569 -49.03 -6.85 -4.32
N ALA A 570 -49.82 -7.94 -4.33
CA ALA A 570 -50.58 -8.40 -3.16
C ALA A 570 -49.70 -8.76 -1.95
N HIS A 571 -48.42 -9.04 -2.15
CA HIS A 571 -47.49 -9.47 -1.10
C HIS A 571 -46.68 -8.31 -0.50
N VAL A 572 -46.79 -7.09 -1.05
CA VAL A 572 -46.02 -5.91 -0.60
C VAL A 572 -46.33 -5.60 0.87
N ASP A 573 -47.61 -5.48 1.23
CA ASP A 573 -48.04 -5.16 2.59
C ASP A 573 -47.58 -6.22 3.61
N TYR A 574 -47.51 -7.49 3.19
CA TYR A 574 -47.02 -8.58 4.02
C TYR A 574 -45.52 -8.40 4.32
N LEU A 575 -44.71 -8.12 3.30
CA LEU A 575 -43.28 -7.87 3.47
C LEU A 575 -42.97 -6.56 4.18
N GLU A 576 -43.81 -5.52 4.05
CA GLU A 576 -43.66 -4.29 4.83
C GLU A 576 -43.94 -4.52 6.31
N LYS A 577 -44.89 -5.38 6.68
CA LYS A 577 -45.09 -5.81 8.07
C LYS A 577 -43.88 -6.57 8.61
N PHE A 578 -43.32 -7.50 7.81
CA PHE A 578 -42.07 -8.19 8.14
C PHE A 578 -40.93 -7.17 8.37
N ALA A 579 -40.73 -6.24 7.43
CA ALA A 579 -39.67 -5.23 7.51
C ALA A 579 -39.87 -4.31 8.73
N ALA A 580 -41.10 -3.90 9.04
CA ALA A 580 -41.40 -3.10 10.22
C ALA A 580 -41.10 -3.86 11.52
N ALA A 581 -41.41 -5.16 11.60
CA ALA A 581 -41.07 -5.99 12.75
C ALA A 581 -39.54 -6.15 12.90
N ALA A 582 -38.83 -6.41 11.80
CA ALA A 582 -37.37 -6.51 11.79
C ALA A 582 -36.68 -5.20 12.20
N ARG A 583 -37.15 -4.05 11.68
CA ARG A 583 -36.63 -2.71 12.03
C ARG A 583 -36.79 -2.38 13.51
N LYS A 584 -37.86 -2.85 14.17
CA LYS A 584 -38.02 -2.71 15.64
C LYS A 584 -36.93 -3.44 16.44
N GLN A 585 -36.27 -4.43 15.85
CA GLN A 585 -35.12 -5.12 16.44
C GLN A 585 -33.77 -4.51 16.00
N GLY A 586 -33.77 -3.34 15.35
CA GLY A 586 -32.55 -2.65 14.90
C GLY A 586 -32.01 -3.15 13.55
N LEU A 587 -32.73 -4.03 12.85
CA LEU A 587 -32.32 -4.54 11.54
C LEU A 587 -32.60 -3.54 10.41
N ARG A 588 -31.69 -3.48 9.44
CA ARG A 588 -31.80 -2.63 8.25
C ARG A 588 -32.43 -3.42 7.10
N VAL A 589 -33.75 -3.42 7.08
CA VAL A 589 -34.55 -4.14 6.08
C VAL A 589 -35.27 -3.17 5.16
N GLU A 590 -35.24 -3.44 3.85
CA GLU A 590 -35.97 -2.72 2.81
C GLU A 590 -36.97 -3.64 2.11
N VAL A 591 -37.93 -3.09 1.37
CA VAL A 591 -38.85 -3.85 0.51
C VAL A 591 -38.80 -3.25 -0.89
N ASP A 592 -38.54 -4.08 -1.90
CA ASP A 592 -38.62 -3.67 -3.30
C ASP A 592 -40.08 -3.71 -3.78
N SER A 593 -40.79 -2.60 -3.54
CA SER A 593 -42.18 -2.39 -3.97
C SER A 593 -42.30 -1.89 -5.42
N SER A 594 -41.21 -1.91 -6.20
CA SER A 594 -41.26 -1.49 -7.60
C SER A 594 -42.12 -2.44 -8.45
N SER A 595 -42.58 -1.97 -9.61
CA SER A 595 -43.34 -2.78 -10.57
C SER A 595 -42.47 -3.76 -11.39
N ASP A 596 -41.21 -3.94 -11.02
CA ASP A 596 -40.30 -4.87 -11.71
C ASP A 596 -40.68 -6.34 -11.47
N ARG A 597 -40.40 -7.19 -12.46
CA ARG A 597 -40.58 -8.64 -12.29
C ARG A 597 -39.64 -9.17 -11.19
N MET A 598 -40.11 -10.16 -10.43
CA MET A 598 -39.35 -10.80 -9.34
C MET A 598 -37.90 -11.14 -9.72
N GLN A 599 -37.66 -11.72 -10.89
CA GLN A 599 -36.30 -12.09 -11.32
C GLN A 599 -35.40 -10.85 -11.53
N LYS A 600 -35.96 -9.71 -11.94
CA LYS A 600 -35.22 -8.46 -12.06
C LYS A 600 -34.90 -7.90 -10.67
N LYS A 601 -35.84 -7.94 -9.73
CA LYS A 601 -35.61 -7.57 -8.31
C LYS A 601 -34.51 -8.40 -7.67
N ILE A 602 -34.55 -9.73 -7.84
CA ILE A 602 -33.49 -10.65 -7.36
C ILE A 602 -32.13 -10.27 -7.97
N ARG A 603 -32.06 -10.04 -9.28
CA ARG A 603 -30.80 -9.63 -9.92
C ARG A 603 -30.29 -8.28 -9.39
N ASN A 604 -31.18 -7.32 -9.14
CA ASN A 604 -30.81 -6.02 -8.59
C ASN A 604 -30.26 -6.19 -7.17
N ALA A 605 -30.94 -6.97 -6.31
CA ALA A 605 -30.48 -7.28 -4.96
C ALA A 605 -29.12 -8.02 -4.94
N GLN A 606 -28.90 -8.95 -5.86
CA GLN A 606 -27.61 -9.63 -6.04
C GLN A 606 -26.49 -8.67 -6.47
N LYS A 607 -26.78 -7.75 -7.42
CA LYS A 607 -25.83 -6.71 -7.83
C LYS A 607 -25.49 -5.75 -6.70
N GLN A 608 -26.47 -5.43 -5.87
CA GLN A 608 -26.30 -4.64 -4.64
C GLN A 608 -25.70 -5.45 -3.48
N LYS A 609 -25.43 -6.75 -3.70
CA LYS A 609 -24.81 -7.66 -2.75
C LYS A 609 -25.54 -7.68 -1.39
N VAL A 610 -26.87 -7.65 -1.39
CA VAL A 610 -27.67 -7.76 -0.17
C VAL A 610 -27.50 -9.16 0.45
N PRO A 611 -27.20 -9.29 1.76
CA PRO A 611 -27.00 -10.60 2.40
C PRO A 611 -28.23 -11.52 2.31
N PHE A 612 -29.41 -10.99 2.66
CA PHE A 612 -30.66 -11.76 2.66
C PHE A 612 -31.66 -11.20 1.64
N MET A 613 -32.10 -12.01 0.69
CA MET A 613 -33.27 -11.73 -0.15
C MET A 613 -34.46 -12.48 0.43
N VAL A 614 -35.43 -11.75 0.99
CA VAL A 614 -36.62 -12.29 1.67
C VAL A 614 -37.77 -12.30 0.68
N ILE A 615 -38.21 -13.48 0.27
CA ILE A 615 -39.24 -13.68 -0.75
C ILE A 615 -40.53 -14.14 -0.07
N ALA A 616 -41.67 -13.63 -0.51
CA ALA A 616 -42.98 -14.11 -0.06
C ALA A 616 -43.98 -14.18 -1.23
N GLY A 617 -44.62 -15.34 -1.37
CA GLY A 617 -45.79 -15.58 -2.21
C GLY A 617 -47.06 -15.87 -1.41
N ASP A 618 -48.11 -16.33 -2.10
CA ASP A 618 -49.41 -16.66 -1.50
C ASP A 618 -49.28 -17.75 -0.44
N GLU A 619 -48.46 -18.78 -0.68
CA GLU A 619 -48.23 -19.89 0.26
C GLU A 619 -47.47 -19.43 1.52
N ASP A 620 -46.42 -18.63 1.35
CA ASP A 620 -45.67 -18.05 2.48
C ASP A 620 -46.60 -17.18 3.34
N MET A 621 -47.39 -16.32 2.70
CA MET A 621 -48.34 -15.42 3.39
C MET A 621 -49.43 -16.20 4.13
N ALA A 622 -49.98 -17.26 3.54
CA ALA A 622 -50.99 -18.10 4.18
C ALA A 622 -50.45 -18.84 5.42
N ASN A 623 -49.16 -19.21 5.39
CA ASN A 623 -48.49 -19.94 6.47
C ASN A 623 -47.80 -19.04 7.51
N GLY A 624 -47.84 -17.71 7.35
CA GLY A 624 -47.11 -16.79 8.23
C GLY A 624 -45.58 -16.96 8.14
N ALA A 625 -45.10 -17.29 6.94
CA ALA A 625 -43.71 -17.60 6.65
C ALA A 625 -43.10 -16.66 5.60
N VAL A 626 -41.80 -16.80 5.38
CA VAL A 626 -41.03 -16.20 4.28
C VAL A 626 -39.97 -17.19 3.80
N SER A 627 -39.44 -16.94 2.62
CA SER A 627 -38.35 -17.74 2.03
C SER A 627 -37.09 -16.90 1.89
N PHE A 628 -35.94 -17.44 2.26
CA PHE A 628 -34.63 -16.79 2.09
C PHE A 628 -33.96 -17.25 0.82
N ARG A 629 -33.36 -16.30 0.12
CA ARG A 629 -32.36 -16.54 -0.91
C ARG A 629 -31.08 -15.77 -0.56
N TYR A 630 -29.96 -16.48 -0.60
CA TYR A 630 -28.64 -15.94 -0.26
C TYR A 630 -27.88 -15.47 -1.49
N ARG A 631 -26.75 -14.79 -1.28
CA ARG A 631 -25.90 -14.25 -2.35
C ARG A 631 -25.33 -15.33 -3.25
N ASP A 632 -24.99 -16.49 -2.69
CA ASP A 632 -24.49 -17.67 -3.40
C ASP A 632 -25.58 -18.40 -4.22
N GLY A 633 -26.84 -18.00 -4.05
CA GLY A 633 -28.00 -18.55 -4.73
C GLY A 633 -28.70 -19.70 -4.00
N SER A 634 -28.18 -20.15 -2.86
CA SER A 634 -28.85 -21.11 -1.98
C SER A 634 -30.16 -20.53 -1.41
N GLN A 635 -31.07 -21.41 -1.01
CA GLN A 635 -32.42 -21.04 -0.58
C GLN A 635 -32.88 -21.88 0.61
N GLU A 636 -33.75 -21.27 1.40
CA GLU A 636 -34.42 -21.90 2.53
C GLU A 636 -35.85 -21.36 2.58
N ASN A 637 -36.83 -22.23 2.43
CA ASN A 637 -38.22 -21.84 2.18
C ASN A 637 -39.12 -22.14 3.38
N GLY A 638 -40.22 -21.40 3.52
CA GLY A 638 -41.23 -21.66 4.54
C GLY A 638 -40.77 -21.39 5.97
N ILE A 639 -39.86 -20.42 6.16
CA ILE A 639 -39.35 -20.02 7.47
C ILE A 639 -40.40 -19.13 8.16
N PRO A 640 -40.92 -19.49 9.35
CA PRO A 640 -41.83 -18.63 10.10
C PRO A 640 -41.25 -17.22 10.29
N VAL A 641 -42.09 -16.18 10.20
CA VAL A 641 -41.64 -14.77 10.23
C VAL A 641 -40.76 -14.45 11.45
N ASP A 642 -41.16 -14.91 12.64
CA ASP A 642 -40.41 -14.64 13.87
C ASP A 642 -39.04 -15.34 13.87
N GLU A 643 -38.97 -16.57 13.34
CA GLU A 643 -37.72 -17.32 13.20
C GLU A 643 -36.80 -16.68 12.15
N ALA A 644 -37.36 -16.21 11.04
CA ALA A 644 -36.63 -15.50 10.01
C ALA A 644 -35.95 -14.23 10.54
N ILE A 645 -36.69 -13.42 11.31
CA ILE A 645 -36.14 -12.21 11.94
C ILE A 645 -35.05 -12.57 12.95
N ALA A 646 -35.30 -13.57 13.81
CA ALA A 646 -34.31 -14.03 14.79
C ALA A 646 -33.03 -14.55 14.12
N LYS A 647 -33.15 -15.23 12.98
CA LYS A 647 -32.01 -15.72 12.20
C LYS A 647 -31.16 -14.58 11.62
N ILE A 648 -31.79 -13.55 11.05
CA ILE A 648 -31.07 -12.37 10.56
C ILE A 648 -30.37 -11.67 11.73
N ALA A 649 -31.07 -11.47 12.85
CA ALA A 649 -30.50 -10.84 14.04
C ALA A 649 -29.28 -11.59 14.57
N LYS A 650 -29.37 -12.92 14.66
CA LYS A 650 -28.25 -13.76 15.09
C LYS A 650 -27.02 -13.62 14.18
N VAL A 651 -27.20 -13.65 12.86
CA VAL A 651 -26.08 -13.48 11.91
C VAL A 651 -25.43 -12.09 12.05
N VAL A 652 -26.23 -11.06 12.30
CA VAL A 652 -25.75 -9.69 12.54
C VAL A 652 -24.98 -9.60 13.86
N GLU A 653 -25.47 -10.25 14.93
CA GLU A 653 -24.82 -10.27 16.24
C GLU A 653 -23.49 -11.04 16.21
N GLU A 654 -23.47 -12.20 15.56
CA GLU A 654 -22.29 -13.04 15.37
C GLU A 654 -21.30 -12.46 14.34
N ARG A 655 -21.66 -11.36 13.67
CA ARG A 655 -20.86 -10.71 12.62
C ARG A 655 -20.45 -11.65 11.48
N ALA A 656 -21.25 -12.69 11.26
CA ALA A 656 -20.93 -13.74 10.32
C ALA A 656 -21.08 -13.28 8.86
N GLN A 657 -20.27 -13.90 8.00
CA GLN A 657 -20.40 -13.77 6.55
C GLN A 657 -21.45 -14.77 6.04
N VAL A 658 -22.40 -14.28 5.25
CA VAL A 658 -23.50 -15.06 4.64
C VAL A 658 -23.69 -14.71 3.18
#